data_AF-A0A7J7I972-F1
#
_entry.id   AF-A0A7J7I972-F1
#
_cell.length_a   1.000
_cell.length_b   1.000
_cell.length_c   1.000
_cell.angle_alpha   90.00
_cell.angle_beta   90.00
_cell.angle_gamma   90.00
#
_symmetry.space_group_name_H-M   'P 1'
#
loop_
_entity.id
_entity.type
_entity.pdbx_description
1 polymer ?
#
loop_
_entity_poly.entity_id
_entity_poly.type
_entity_poly.pdbx_seq_one_letter_code
_entity_poly.pdbx_strand_id
1 'polypeptide(L)'
;MEATPNPVKVLEVCRVAPPPSSPDCAVPTSLPLIFFDLFWVRFPPVQRIFFFETSHSTTTFLDTVLPKLKHSLSLTLQHYLVLAGNLTWPPDSYKPIIQYVEGDDAVSLTIAESKADFYHLSSYSFREVKEIHHFLPQFLSSDTRAPLMTLQITLFPNKGFSISYATHHAALDGKTVALFLHSWASICRRGEDSTLTPEETPFYDRSLIKDPGDHERTYVNFLLNLNGPNNKSLLIWDLKPPTDIMLGTFQLTRANIENIKKRVKTQWQEKQKQEPAIHVSSFTITSAYVWVCLVKAKKISTGKVHLGFSVDCRARLEPPIPSTYFGNCVTGRLVDADSNDLIGEDGVATAVKAICEAIEGLKDGAVQEVELSKMLSIDRNRLFTIGGSPRFELYNTDFGWGRPRKVEMTSIDKSGAFSLSDCRYGNGGLEIGIVLKKHETEAFASLARLEPPLPSTYFGNCLSGQQINADSNDLIREDGVAIAVKAIGEATESLKDEAVKEFQVSKLFSIDKDRSFSIGGSPRFELYNTDFGWGRPRKVEMTSINKSGAFSLSDSINGGLEIGIVLKKHETEAFASLFASALAWNLKRESMVEDGSDRENERLSTMDSIESRSVFQDEDKSEIEDEENNEDLTPRIGMDSDDDDNSKQRLIWQALGSIPSMSKRLRSQEHNETTLSYRKRAKLNNWRYYSPPEVLFIAGVTIHRRRLLFIWWVLVFAICYSWTVCRRLAKRLTGHGLCQVGNTTLGSGLPPYRLILLALLGVRSPNPMKVIEVCRVAPTPSSPAYSAAQTSLPITFFDVLWLNMPPVKRLFFYEASYSSTTFSEIVLPKLKHSLSLTLHHYLPLASSLTWPPDSDKPIIQYVEGDDAVSLTIAESEADFHHLSSNSFREIKEIQPFLPNLPASDTRVPAMVLQITLFPNTGFSIGYATHHAVLDGKTATMFMQSWASICQRGGDSTLTPELTPFYDRTVIDDPDDLEKTYLNLVSKSNNKSLMILDVNVSPDAMLGTFQLTRSNIENMKKRVNGQWQEKHMQKPSIHVSTFTVTCAYVWVCLVKALKMKPGKVHLGFTVDCRARLEPPVPSTYFGNCVAAHVGNADSNDLIGEDGVAMAAKAIGEVIRRLSDRLLLNEVGLSELASVDMDRVFSIAGSPRFELYKTDFGWGRPRKVEITSIDKNGAFSLSESRDGDGGLQIGIMLKKHEIEAFASLFASGLEAY
;
A
#
# COMPACT_ATOMS: atom_id res chain seq x y z
N MET A 1 -17.09 21.50 14.58
CA MET A 1 -15.66 21.16 14.66
C MET A 1 -14.94 22.15 13.77
N GLU A 2 -14.08 22.97 14.36
CA GLU A 2 -13.09 23.76 13.64
C GLU A 2 -12.21 22.77 12.82
N ALA A 3 -12.20 22.83 11.47
CA ALA A 3 -11.21 22.11 10.63
C ALA A 3 -9.83 22.79 10.78
N THR A 4 -8.79 22.60 9.96
CA THR A 4 -7.40 22.53 10.51
C THR A 4 -6.45 23.78 10.57
N PRO A 5 -5.44 23.80 11.51
CA PRO A 5 -4.71 24.98 12.03
C PRO A 5 -3.25 25.08 11.58
N ASN A 6 -2.41 25.90 12.24
CA ASN A 6 -1.76 27.03 11.58
C ASN A 6 -0.24 27.05 11.24
N PRO A 7 0.23 26.31 10.21
CA PRO A 7 1.62 26.25 9.79
C PRO A 7 2.01 26.99 8.49
N VAL A 8 1.25 27.89 7.87
CA VAL A 8 1.55 28.37 6.49
C VAL A 8 1.57 29.90 6.34
N LYS A 9 2.46 30.36 5.46
CA LYS A 9 2.19 31.48 4.55
C LYS A 9 2.52 31.03 3.12
N VAL A 10 1.53 30.99 2.20
CA VAL A 10 1.77 31.14 0.74
C VAL A 10 2.43 32.51 0.51
N LEU A 11 3.06 32.84 -0.63
CA LEU A 11 3.52 34.20 -0.96
C LEU A 11 3.47 34.72 -2.44
N GLU A 12 3.05 34.00 -3.49
CA GLU A 12 3.02 34.48 -4.91
C GLU A 12 1.90 33.73 -5.64
N VAL A 13 1.54 34.14 -6.87
CA VAL A 13 1.05 33.37 -8.05
C VAL A 13 1.92 33.86 -9.23
N CYS A 14 2.49 33.01 -10.09
CA CYS A 14 2.98 33.47 -11.40
C CYS A 14 2.70 32.47 -12.52
N ARG A 15 3.49 32.47 -13.60
CA ARG A 15 3.28 31.93 -14.96
C ARG A 15 4.62 32.01 -15.75
N VAL A 16 5.07 31.03 -16.53
CA VAL A 16 6.23 31.17 -17.49
C VAL A 16 5.98 30.45 -18.83
N ALA A 17 6.79 30.63 -19.88
CA ALA A 17 6.56 30.07 -21.23
C ALA A 17 7.62 29.01 -21.62
N PRO A 18 7.52 28.33 -22.79
CA PRO A 18 8.70 28.00 -23.58
C PRO A 18 9.54 29.26 -23.87
N PRO A 19 10.82 29.16 -24.30
CA PRO A 19 11.42 30.16 -25.16
C PRO A 19 10.52 30.28 -26.39
N PRO A 20 10.24 31.51 -26.86
CA PRO A 20 9.55 31.71 -28.13
C PRO A 20 10.13 30.80 -29.21
N SER A 21 9.27 30.04 -29.89
CA SER A 21 9.69 28.97 -30.80
C SER A 21 10.58 29.51 -31.92
N SER A 22 11.71 28.84 -32.17
CA SER A 22 12.47 29.11 -33.41
C SER A 22 11.60 28.74 -34.62
N PRO A 23 11.58 29.54 -35.72
CA PRO A 23 10.78 29.25 -36.91
C PRO A 23 11.04 27.87 -37.54
N ASP A 24 12.24 27.31 -37.34
CA ASP A 24 12.65 26.00 -37.85
C ASP A 24 12.21 24.83 -36.95
N CYS A 25 11.53 25.09 -35.83
CA CYS A 25 11.16 24.05 -34.89
C CYS A 25 9.96 23.23 -35.40
N ALA A 26 10.24 22.11 -36.08
CA ALA A 26 9.25 21.17 -36.61
C ALA A 26 8.47 20.38 -35.53
N VAL A 27 8.46 20.90 -34.30
CA VAL A 27 7.74 20.36 -33.18
C VAL A 27 6.31 20.85 -33.29
N PRO A 28 5.33 19.95 -33.27
CA PRO A 28 3.97 20.31 -33.53
C PRO A 28 3.34 21.13 -32.42
N THR A 29 2.20 21.64 -32.81
CA THR A 29 1.18 22.39 -32.05
C THR A 29 -0.22 22.07 -32.61
N SER A 30 -0.25 21.05 -33.47
CA SER A 30 -1.36 20.58 -34.29
C SER A 30 -1.10 19.14 -34.78
N LEU A 31 -1.94 18.19 -34.34
CA LEU A 31 -1.92 16.74 -34.46
C LEU A 31 -3.33 16.26 -33.97
N PRO A 32 -4.25 15.75 -34.82
CA PRO A 32 -5.55 15.10 -34.45
C PRO A 32 -5.35 13.76 -33.76
N LEU A 33 -6.25 12.92 -33.23
CA LEU A 33 -5.90 12.07 -32.03
C LEU A 33 -6.10 10.50 -31.94
N ILE A 34 -5.18 9.54 -32.16
CA ILE A 34 -5.39 8.15 -32.73
C ILE A 34 -6.18 7.15 -31.85
N PHE A 35 -5.86 5.86 -31.86
CA PHE A 35 -6.68 4.78 -31.33
C PHE A 35 -6.09 3.90 -30.28
N PHE A 36 -4.79 3.67 -30.40
CA PHE A 36 -3.99 3.85 -29.25
C PHE A 36 -3.87 5.34 -28.91
N ASP A 37 -4.84 6.17 -29.28
CA ASP A 37 -5.39 7.17 -28.42
C ASP A 37 -6.91 7.17 -28.31
N LEU A 38 -7.62 6.12 -28.67
CA LEU A 38 -9.05 6.15 -28.53
C LEU A 38 -9.40 6.07 -27.02
N PHE A 39 -8.54 5.48 -26.13
CA PHE A 39 -8.68 5.02 -24.70
C PHE A 39 -7.97 5.73 -23.49
N TRP A 40 -7.03 6.68 -23.34
CA TRP A 40 -6.81 7.38 -21.99
C TRP A 40 -7.12 8.90 -21.69
N VAL A 41 -8.05 9.62 -22.35
CA VAL A 41 -8.73 10.80 -21.82
C VAL A 41 -9.47 10.55 -20.50
N ARG A 42 -9.72 9.31 -20.07
CA ARG A 42 -10.95 8.73 -19.48
C ARG A 42 -10.95 8.49 -17.93
N PHE A 43 -10.95 7.37 -17.13
CA PHE A 43 -11.26 7.39 -15.65
C PHE A 43 -10.63 8.50 -14.68
N PRO A 44 -9.58 8.40 -13.80
CA PRO A 44 -9.02 9.58 -13.06
C PRO A 44 -7.49 9.75 -13.07
N PRO A 45 -6.93 10.81 -12.46
CA PRO A 45 -5.50 11.11 -12.47
C PRO A 45 -4.76 10.27 -11.47
N VAL A 46 -3.49 10.59 -11.37
CA VAL A 46 -2.43 9.90 -10.66
C VAL A 46 -1.42 10.87 -10.25
N GLN A 47 -0.82 10.81 -9.09
CA GLN A 47 -0.01 11.86 -8.56
C GLN A 47 1.37 11.22 -8.00
N ARG A 48 2.66 11.70 -7.92
CA ARG A 48 4.00 11.02 -7.44
C ARG A 48 5.15 11.62 -6.36
N ILE A 49 5.18 12.00 -5.02
CA ILE A 49 6.41 12.60 -4.18
C ILE A 49 7.82 11.98 -4.32
N PHE A 50 8.96 12.61 -3.87
CA PHE A 50 10.46 12.25 -3.77
C PHE A 50 11.13 13.04 -2.46
N PHE A 51 12.27 12.75 -1.70
CA PHE A 51 13.33 13.66 -0.97
C PHE A 51 14.83 13.71 -1.45
N PHE A 52 15.36 14.84 -1.95
CA PHE A 52 16.80 15.08 -1.91
C PHE A 52 17.11 15.61 -0.53
N GLU A 53 17.45 14.69 0.35
CA GLU A 53 18.25 14.95 1.53
C GLU A 53 19.39 15.94 1.17
N THR A 54 19.30 17.17 1.67
CA THR A 54 20.13 18.32 1.29
C THR A 54 20.02 19.43 2.31
N SER A 55 21.16 20.03 2.67
CA SER A 55 21.24 20.98 3.78
C SER A 55 20.91 22.44 3.41
N HIS A 56 20.29 22.70 2.26
CA HIS A 56 19.98 24.05 1.78
C HIS A 56 19.03 24.84 2.70
N SER A 57 19.23 26.15 2.83
CA SER A 57 18.49 27.07 3.72
C SER A 57 17.42 27.91 3.01
N THR A 58 16.66 28.69 3.80
CA THR A 58 15.72 29.81 3.48
C THR A 58 16.23 30.88 2.52
N THR A 59 17.43 30.76 1.98
CA THR A 59 18.02 31.78 1.12
C THR A 59 18.82 31.11 0.03
N THR A 60 19.76 30.22 0.41
CA THR A 60 20.63 29.42 -0.48
C THR A 60 19.95 29.00 -1.77
N PHE A 61 18.73 28.47 -1.65
CA PHE A 61 18.03 27.83 -2.74
C PHE A 61 16.96 28.77 -3.33
N LEU A 62 16.55 29.88 -2.67
CA LEU A 62 15.75 30.99 -3.28
C LEU A 62 16.53 31.54 -4.47
N ASP A 63 17.83 31.64 -4.27
CA ASP A 63 18.68 32.38 -5.18
C ASP A 63 19.33 31.48 -6.23
N THR A 64 19.43 30.16 -6.00
CA THR A 64 20.21 29.25 -6.86
C THR A 64 19.44 28.05 -7.37
N VAL A 65 19.06 27.14 -6.46
CA VAL A 65 18.37 25.90 -6.79
C VAL A 65 16.99 26.23 -7.36
N LEU A 66 16.32 27.28 -6.88
CA LEU A 66 15.12 27.92 -7.47
C LEU A 66 15.34 28.35 -8.90
N PRO A 67 16.10 29.42 -9.24
CA PRO A 67 16.05 29.93 -10.60
C PRO A 67 16.61 28.89 -11.57
N LYS A 68 17.52 28.02 -11.10
CA LYS A 68 17.93 26.83 -11.85
C LYS A 68 16.73 25.94 -12.18
N LEU A 69 15.92 25.54 -11.18
CA LEU A 69 14.61 24.86 -11.28
C LEU A 69 13.41 25.76 -11.67
N LYS A 70 13.70 26.90 -12.30
CA LYS A 70 12.77 27.88 -12.90
C LYS A 70 13.16 28.17 -14.35
N HIS A 71 14.42 27.98 -14.70
CA HIS A 71 15.00 28.42 -15.97
C HIS A 71 15.06 27.31 -16.99
N SER A 72 15.66 26.17 -16.63
CA SER A 72 15.67 25.05 -17.58
C SER A 72 14.25 24.60 -17.89
N LEU A 73 13.23 25.08 -17.18
CA LEU A 73 11.82 24.90 -17.54
C LEU A 73 11.55 25.28 -18.94
N SER A 74 11.77 26.56 -19.15
CA SER A 74 11.41 27.21 -20.36
C SER A 74 12.02 26.40 -21.48
N LEU A 75 13.36 26.20 -21.40
CA LEU A 75 14.38 25.74 -22.37
C LEU A 75 14.07 24.53 -23.28
N THR A 76 12.83 24.12 -23.40
CA THR A 76 12.56 22.71 -23.53
C THR A 76 11.23 22.44 -24.11
N LEU A 77 10.21 23.17 -23.67
CA LEU A 77 8.96 23.22 -24.41
C LEU A 77 9.25 23.55 -25.88
N GLN A 78 10.38 24.19 -26.17
CA GLN A 78 10.98 24.25 -27.50
C GLN A 78 10.96 22.91 -28.29
N HIS A 79 11.38 21.75 -27.76
CA HIS A 79 11.34 20.47 -28.51
C HIS A 79 10.00 19.72 -28.37
N TYR A 80 9.03 20.38 -27.74
CA TYR A 80 8.00 19.83 -26.88
C TYR A 80 6.89 20.86 -26.73
N LEU A 81 6.37 21.30 -27.86
CA LEU A 81 5.49 22.44 -27.92
C LEU A 81 4.08 22.00 -27.64
N VAL A 82 3.66 20.79 -28.09
CA VAL A 82 2.53 19.96 -27.55
C VAL A 82 2.81 19.43 -26.17
N LEU A 83 3.23 20.42 -25.40
CA LEU A 83 3.59 20.39 -24.04
C LEU A 83 3.30 21.78 -23.32
N ALA A 84 3.08 22.97 -23.95
CA ALA A 84 2.54 24.22 -23.25
C ALA A 84 0.99 24.69 -23.18
N GLY A 85 0.19 24.86 -24.26
CA GLY A 85 -1.25 25.31 -24.35
C GLY A 85 -2.48 24.56 -23.71
N ASN A 86 -3.52 24.13 -24.46
CA ASN A 86 -4.93 23.90 -24.01
C ASN A 86 -5.91 23.17 -24.97
N LEU A 87 -6.91 22.36 -24.54
CA LEU A 87 -7.76 21.53 -25.45
C LEU A 87 -9.14 21.34 -24.97
N THR A 88 -9.95 21.13 -25.98
CA THR A 88 -11.26 21.68 -26.10
C THR A 88 -12.20 20.70 -26.75
N TRP A 89 -13.31 21.26 -27.23
CA TRP A 89 -13.99 20.85 -28.44
C TRP A 89 -14.66 22.06 -29.07
N PRO A 90 -14.16 22.64 -30.18
CA PRO A 90 -14.91 23.56 -30.99
C PRO A 90 -16.06 22.71 -31.53
N PRO A 91 -17.32 23.06 -31.24
CA PRO A 91 -18.47 22.16 -31.36
C PRO A 91 -18.60 21.37 -32.67
N ASP A 92 -17.96 21.88 -33.74
CA ASP A 92 -17.94 21.40 -35.13
C ASP A 92 -17.04 20.20 -35.41
N SER A 93 -15.97 19.97 -34.65
CA SER A 93 -15.19 18.74 -34.91
C SER A 93 -16.04 17.54 -34.55
N TYR A 94 -15.91 16.46 -35.30
CA TYR A 94 -16.29 15.18 -34.76
C TYR A 94 -15.20 14.61 -33.86
N LYS A 95 -13.92 14.99 -34.06
CA LYS A 95 -12.71 14.29 -33.56
C LYS A 95 -11.69 15.12 -32.77
N PRO A 96 -10.91 14.48 -31.88
CA PRO A 96 -10.00 15.02 -30.89
C PRO A 96 -8.67 15.47 -31.42
N ILE A 97 -8.12 16.48 -30.76
CA ILE A 97 -7.11 17.43 -31.25
C ILE A 97 -6.58 18.22 -29.92
N ILE A 98 -5.25 18.51 -29.67
CA ILE A 98 -4.38 19.31 -28.61
C ILE A 98 -3.88 20.88 -28.62
N GLN A 99 -4.51 22.04 -28.28
CA GLN A 99 -4.16 23.36 -28.96
C GLN A 99 -3.29 24.47 -28.33
N TYR A 100 -2.75 25.38 -29.18
CA TYR A 100 -1.63 26.29 -28.88
C TYR A 100 -1.55 27.68 -29.64
N VAL A 101 -2.07 28.86 -29.23
CA VAL A 101 -1.59 30.20 -29.73
C VAL A 101 -1.05 31.10 -28.63
N GLU A 102 -0.03 31.83 -29.02
CA GLU A 102 0.96 32.44 -28.15
C GLU A 102 0.41 33.59 -27.30
N GLY A 103 1.14 33.94 -26.25
CA GLY A 103 0.77 34.99 -25.30
C GLY A 103 -0.32 34.65 -24.27
N ASP A 104 -1.36 33.86 -24.62
CA ASP A 104 -2.65 33.76 -23.87
C ASP A 104 -2.61 33.12 -22.48
N ASP A 105 -1.40 32.90 -22.00
CA ASP A 105 -1.09 31.87 -21.08
C ASP A 105 0.33 32.05 -20.52
N ALA A 106 0.67 31.27 -19.49
CA ALA A 106 2.01 30.88 -19.04
C ALA A 106 1.95 29.95 -17.79
N VAL A 107 2.86 28.98 -17.72
CA VAL A 107 3.11 27.94 -16.71
C VAL A 107 2.90 28.40 -15.27
N SER A 108 1.73 28.22 -14.68
CA SER A 108 1.40 29.00 -13.49
C SER A 108 2.18 28.56 -12.26
N LEU A 109 2.64 29.52 -11.44
CA LEU A 109 3.48 29.55 -10.21
C LEU A 109 2.71 30.08 -8.97
N THR A 110 3.20 30.03 -7.71
CA THR A 110 2.70 30.68 -6.44
C THR A 110 3.87 31.02 -5.45
N ILE A 111 3.84 31.19 -4.08
CA ILE A 111 4.92 30.78 -3.07
C ILE A 111 4.28 30.06 -1.81
N ALA A 112 4.84 29.11 -1.01
CA ALA A 112 4.38 28.55 0.34
C ALA A 112 5.49 27.69 1.05
N GLU A 113 5.69 27.38 2.38
CA GLU A 113 6.83 26.59 3.08
C GLU A 113 6.32 25.34 3.85
N SER A 114 7.16 24.36 4.33
CA SER A 114 6.87 22.97 4.87
C SER A 114 7.09 22.64 6.36
N LYS A 115 6.09 22.20 7.15
CA LYS A 115 6.35 21.68 8.50
C LYS A 115 5.64 20.39 9.02
N ALA A 116 5.59 19.23 8.35
CA ALA A 116 5.34 17.83 8.89
C ALA A 116 6.33 17.12 9.90
N ASP A 117 6.93 15.93 9.67
CA ASP A 117 8.17 15.50 10.39
C ASP A 117 9.32 14.93 9.50
N PHE A 118 10.62 15.05 9.89
CA PHE A 118 11.74 14.73 9.01
C PHE A 118 11.77 13.27 8.88
N TYR A 119 12.39 12.45 9.72
CA TYR A 119 12.72 11.06 9.38
C TYR A 119 11.48 10.12 9.47
N HIS A 120 10.36 10.71 9.09
CA HIS A 120 9.04 10.23 8.97
C HIS A 120 8.58 9.96 7.53
N LEU A 121 8.32 10.96 6.71
CA LEU A 121 7.58 10.82 5.46
C LEU A 121 8.25 9.93 4.35
N SER A 122 9.38 9.26 4.63
CA SER A 122 10.25 8.44 3.76
C SER A 122 11.19 7.40 4.45
N SER A 123 10.86 6.91 5.63
CA SER A 123 11.41 5.63 6.11
C SER A 123 10.62 4.40 5.58
N TYR A 124 10.82 3.19 6.08
CA TYR A 124 10.15 1.99 5.59
C TYR A 124 9.09 1.49 6.55
N SER A 125 8.23 2.43 6.94
CA SER A 125 7.26 2.19 7.99
C SER A 125 6.05 3.08 7.78
N PHE A 126 5.50 3.60 8.85
CA PHE A 126 4.10 3.85 8.83
C PHE A 126 3.66 5.31 8.91
N ARG A 127 2.49 5.63 8.34
CA ARG A 127 1.87 6.91 7.97
C ARG A 127 0.30 6.74 7.71
N GLU A 128 -0.63 7.73 7.71
CA GLU A 128 -2.10 7.61 7.37
C GLU A 128 -2.29 7.77 5.85
N VAL A 129 -3.15 8.71 5.41
CA VAL A 129 -3.02 9.55 4.24
C VAL A 129 -3.56 10.98 4.39
N LYS A 130 -4.11 11.50 5.48
CA LYS A 130 -4.77 12.83 5.35
C LYS A 130 -3.87 14.01 5.45
N GLU A 131 -2.87 13.87 6.30
CA GLU A 131 -1.70 14.72 6.22
C GLU A 131 -0.94 14.39 4.96
N ILE A 132 -1.61 13.60 4.13
CA ILE A 132 -1.76 13.83 2.75
C ILE A 132 -3.11 13.93 1.85
N HIS A 133 -3.92 15.05 1.78
CA HIS A 133 -4.38 15.83 0.53
C HIS A 133 -3.90 17.35 0.24
N HIS A 134 -2.66 17.76 0.51
CA HIS A 134 -1.97 19.06 0.45
C HIS A 134 -0.35 19.42 0.12
N PHE A 135 0.82 18.69 -0.01
CA PHE A 135 2.20 18.98 -0.63
C PHE A 135 1.90 18.83 -2.24
N LEU A 136 0.63 18.99 -2.80
CA LEU A 136 0.05 18.88 -4.25
C LEU A 136 -0.77 20.08 -4.76
N PRO A 137 -0.85 20.39 -6.08
CA PRO A 137 -1.45 21.59 -6.60
C PRO A 137 -2.89 21.43 -7.10
N GLN A 138 -3.93 21.94 -6.40
CA GLN A 138 -5.32 22.14 -6.92
C GLN A 138 -5.42 22.49 -8.39
N PHE A 139 -6.57 22.15 -8.95
CA PHE A 139 -6.83 21.94 -10.34
C PHE A 139 -8.30 22.12 -10.67
N LEU A 140 -8.92 23.29 -10.38
CA LEU A 140 -10.26 23.52 -10.97
C LEU A 140 -10.23 23.28 -12.46
N SER A 141 -11.44 23.15 -12.96
CA SER A 141 -11.66 22.59 -14.24
C SER A 141 -13.04 23.02 -14.77
N SER A 142 -13.28 22.95 -16.09
CA SER A 142 -14.26 23.78 -16.81
C SER A 142 -14.71 23.39 -18.24
N ASP A 143 -15.87 23.89 -18.67
CA ASP A 143 -16.33 23.79 -20.06
C ASP A 143 -15.44 24.65 -21.00
N THR A 144 -14.66 25.55 -20.41
CA THR A 144 -14.23 26.80 -21.02
C THR A 144 -12.74 27.15 -20.76
N ARG A 145 -11.87 26.22 -20.33
CA ARG A 145 -10.39 26.13 -20.56
C ARG A 145 -9.71 24.99 -19.78
N ALA A 146 -9.25 23.91 -20.44
CA ALA A 146 -8.74 22.65 -19.91
C ALA A 146 -7.33 22.16 -20.36
N PRO A 147 -6.39 21.79 -19.42
CA PRO A 147 -5.00 21.54 -19.82
C PRO A 147 -4.12 20.39 -19.25
N LEU A 148 -3.08 19.98 -19.97
CA LEU A 148 -2.34 18.69 -19.93
C LEU A 148 -1.55 18.38 -18.53
N MET A 149 -0.83 19.23 -17.76
CA MET A 149 -0.24 19.13 -16.39
C MET A 149 -0.05 20.38 -15.54
N THR A 150 0.00 20.22 -14.22
CA THR A 150 0.36 21.08 -13.06
C THR A 150 1.48 20.41 -12.23
N LEU A 151 2.25 20.82 -11.19
CA LEU A 151 2.79 22.01 -10.48
C LEU A 151 2.63 22.29 -8.93
N GLN A 152 3.26 21.53 -8.04
CA GLN A 152 3.91 21.91 -6.77
C GLN A 152 5.47 21.61 -6.71
N ILE A 153 6.27 22.09 -5.73
CA ILE A 153 7.73 21.98 -5.42
C ILE A 153 7.97 22.39 -3.88
N THR A 154 9.12 22.40 -3.19
CA THR A 154 9.27 22.58 -1.70
C THR A 154 10.77 22.76 -1.25
N LEU A 155 11.13 23.54 -0.19
CA LEU A 155 12.49 23.89 0.39
C LEU A 155 12.46 23.69 2.04
N PHE A 156 13.25 22.06 3.47
CA PHE A 156 13.51 21.64 4.86
C PHE A 156 14.89 22.16 5.30
N PRO A 157 15.06 23.29 6.06
CA PRO A 157 16.33 23.95 5.94
C PRO A 157 17.28 23.06 6.65
N ASN A 158 18.45 22.91 6.05
CA ASN A 158 19.47 22.09 6.66
C ASN A 158 19.08 20.58 6.68
N LYS A 159 18.07 20.14 5.89
CA LYS A 159 17.50 18.78 5.96
C LYS A 159 17.21 18.11 4.60
N GLY A 160 16.47 18.72 3.69
CA GLY A 160 16.29 18.19 2.32
C GLY A 160 15.31 18.99 1.51
N PHE A 161 15.11 18.70 0.23
CA PHE A 161 13.85 19.00 -0.43
C PHE A 161 13.08 17.75 -0.79
N SER A 162 11.79 17.75 -0.55
CA SER A 162 10.78 17.09 -1.40
C SER A 162 10.32 18.14 -2.57
N ILE A 163 10.18 18.15 -4.92
CA ILE A 163 9.92 19.00 -6.12
C ILE A 163 8.68 18.41 -6.86
N SER A 164 7.38 18.77 -6.77
CA SER A 164 6.20 17.84 -7.00
C SER A 164 5.80 17.06 -8.42
N TYR A 165 4.58 16.46 -8.83
CA TYR A 165 4.09 15.64 -10.11
C TYR A 165 2.93 15.81 -11.33
N ALA A 166 1.78 16.60 -11.62
CA ALA A 166 0.28 16.47 -12.11
C ALA A 166 -0.34 16.73 -13.55
N THR A 167 -0.60 15.73 -14.42
CA THR A 167 -0.29 15.55 -15.87
C THR A 167 -1.06 14.49 -16.74
N HIS A 168 -2.33 14.38 -17.04
CA HIS A 168 -3.12 13.19 -17.58
C HIS A 168 -2.51 11.84 -18.06
N HIS A 169 -2.93 11.25 -19.20
CA HIS A 169 -2.37 10.04 -19.87
C HIS A 169 -3.03 9.75 -21.20
N ALA A 170 -4.21 10.31 -21.41
CA ALA A 170 -4.57 11.07 -22.59
C ALA A 170 -3.40 11.10 -23.56
N ALA A 171 -2.34 11.71 -23.05
CA ALA A 171 -1.20 11.95 -23.81
C ALA A 171 0.11 11.60 -23.10
N LEU A 172 0.19 10.56 -22.28
CA LEU A 172 1.42 9.75 -22.06
C LEU A 172 1.02 8.38 -21.37
N ASP A 173 1.73 7.22 -21.30
CA ASP A 173 1.64 5.91 -20.52
C ASP A 173 2.82 5.67 -19.63
N GLY A 174 2.73 5.06 -18.43
CA GLY A 174 3.80 4.30 -17.74
C GLY A 174 5.30 4.43 -18.10
N LYS A 175 5.83 4.30 -19.33
CA LYS A 175 7.29 4.24 -19.59
C LYS A 175 8.10 5.50 -19.98
N THR A 176 7.66 6.55 -20.69
CA THR A 176 8.56 7.62 -21.21
C THR A 176 9.19 8.32 -20.07
N VAL A 177 8.37 8.74 -19.13
CA VAL A 177 8.75 9.71 -18.14
C VAL A 177 9.79 9.07 -17.22
N ALA A 178 10.22 7.83 -17.49
CA ALA A 178 11.64 7.43 -17.67
C ALA A 178 12.54 8.47 -18.25
N LEU A 179 12.92 8.37 -19.52
CA LEU A 179 13.77 9.37 -20.08
C LEU A 179 13.11 10.72 -20.24
N PHE A 180 11.79 10.93 -20.13
CA PHE A 180 11.41 12.27 -19.74
C PHE A 180 12.14 12.58 -18.46
N LEU A 181 12.01 11.84 -17.34
CA LEU A 181 12.81 12.04 -16.13
C LEU A 181 14.30 12.10 -16.42
N HIS A 182 14.83 11.50 -17.47
CA HIS A 182 16.28 11.47 -17.68
C HIS A 182 16.84 12.60 -18.57
N SER A 183 16.15 13.06 -19.60
CA SER A 183 16.60 14.12 -20.55
C SER A 183 16.86 15.45 -19.88
N TRP A 184 15.88 15.91 -19.14
CA TRP A 184 16.07 17.04 -18.25
C TRP A 184 16.80 16.74 -16.94
N ALA A 185 17.01 15.48 -16.56
CA ALA A 185 18.03 15.21 -15.56
C ALA A 185 19.35 15.71 -16.09
N SER A 186 19.62 15.35 -17.34
CA SER A 186 20.71 15.93 -18.11
C SER A 186 20.56 17.45 -18.19
N ILE A 187 19.38 18.06 -18.40
CA ILE A 187 19.27 19.52 -18.56
C ILE A 187 19.29 20.36 -17.24
N CYS A 188 19.11 19.81 -16.02
CA CYS A 188 19.70 20.46 -14.82
C CYS A 188 21.20 20.41 -14.91
N ARG A 189 21.69 19.18 -15.10
CA ARG A 189 23.11 18.86 -14.90
C ARG A 189 23.95 19.70 -15.85
N ARG A 190 23.43 19.91 -17.07
CA ARG A 190 23.91 20.81 -18.14
C ARG A 190 23.58 22.29 -17.90
N GLY A 191 22.40 22.63 -17.39
CA GLY A 191 22.01 24.00 -17.03
C GLY A 191 21.45 24.79 -18.20
N GLU A 192 22.33 25.20 -19.13
CA GLU A 192 22.00 26.02 -20.31
C GLU A 192 21.95 25.20 -21.61
N ASP A 193 22.75 24.13 -21.73
CA ASP A 193 22.64 23.18 -22.83
C ASP A 193 21.35 22.37 -22.68
N SER A 194 20.39 22.68 -23.56
CA SER A 194 19.09 22.04 -23.70
C SER A 194 19.03 21.04 -24.84
N THR A 195 20.15 20.69 -25.49
CA THR A 195 20.15 19.69 -26.57
C THR A 195 19.82 18.30 -26.06
N LEU A 196 19.40 17.41 -26.95
CA LEU A 196 18.97 16.05 -26.60
C LEU A 196 19.77 15.04 -27.42
N THR A 197 20.05 13.90 -26.81
CA THR A 197 20.40 12.71 -27.57
C THR A 197 19.17 12.24 -28.39
N PRO A 198 19.34 11.42 -29.44
CA PRO A 198 18.22 10.86 -30.20
C PRO A 198 17.31 9.99 -29.35
N GLU A 199 17.86 9.26 -28.38
CA GLU A 199 17.09 8.57 -27.34
C GLU A 199 16.36 9.59 -26.46
N GLU A 200 16.99 10.74 -26.20
CA GLU A 200 16.41 11.84 -25.44
C GLU A 200 15.30 12.65 -26.16
N THR A 201 14.97 12.30 -27.41
CA THR A 201 14.19 13.13 -28.35
C THR A 201 12.80 12.56 -28.65
N PRO A 202 11.79 13.41 -28.94
CA PRO A 202 10.44 12.99 -29.30
C PRO A 202 10.22 12.82 -30.81
N PHE A 203 9.49 11.79 -31.22
CA PHE A 203 9.09 11.58 -32.62
C PHE A 203 7.57 11.69 -32.81
N TYR A 204 7.10 12.84 -33.28
CA TYR A 204 5.67 13.22 -33.28
C TYR A 204 4.77 12.57 -34.34
N ASP A 205 5.26 11.65 -35.18
CA ASP A 205 4.47 11.06 -36.26
C ASP A 205 3.94 9.64 -35.97
N ARG A 206 2.78 9.38 -36.54
CA ARG A 206 1.56 8.91 -35.89
C ARG A 206 0.68 8.20 -36.89
N SER A 207 0.67 8.70 -38.11
CA SER A 207 0.33 7.93 -39.30
C SER A 207 1.04 6.56 -39.38
N LEU A 208 2.20 6.38 -38.69
CA LEU A 208 2.85 5.09 -38.51
C LEU A 208 1.93 3.99 -37.96
N ILE A 209 0.85 4.38 -37.30
CA ILE A 209 0.02 3.50 -36.52
C ILE A 209 -1.43 3.60 -37.03
N LYS A 210 -1.96 2.42 -37.35
CA LYS A 210 -3.01 2.23 -38.35
C LYS A 210 -4.21 1.52 -37.79
N ASP A 211 -5.31 1.52 -38.55
CA ASP A 211 -6.47 0.70 -38.29
C ASP A 211 -7.08 0.05 -39.53
N PRO A 212 -7.01 -1.28 -39.56
CA PRO A 212 -7.84 -2.18 -40.35
C PRO A 212 -9.38 -2.11 -40.25
N GLY A 213 -10.00 -1.17 -39.52
CA GLY A 213 -11.39 -1.34 -39.10
C GLY A 213 -12.52 -0.42 -39.56
N ASP A 214 -12.24 0.87 -39.80
CA ASP A 214 -13.08 1.96 -39.22
C ASP A 214 -13.49 1.65 -37.80
N HIS A 215 -12.48 1.18 -37.14
CA HIS A 215 -12.47 1.31 -35.76
C HIS A 215 -12.27 2.81 -35.40
N GLU A 216 -12.61 3.89 -36.14
CA GLU A 216 -12.59 5.25 -35.52
C GLU A 216 -13.51 5.34 -34.28
N ARG A 217 -14.42 4.40 -34.17
CA ARG A 217 -15.77 4.85 -34.18
C ARG A 217 -16.42 4.76 -32.84
N THR A 218 -16.48 3.59 -32.18
CA THR A 218 -17.05 3.48 -30.82
C THR A 218 -16.37 4.46 -29.93
N TYR A 219 -15.07 4.58 -30.14
CA TYR A 219 -14.30 5.26 -29.18
C TYR A 219 -14.36 6.77 -29.43
N VAL A 220 -14.72 7.18 -30.65
CA VAL A 220 -15.34 8.47 -30.90
C VAL A 220 -16.75 8.52 -30.29
N ASN A 221 -17.51 7.43 -30.22
CA ASN A 221 -18.97 7.36 -30.06
C ASN A 221 -19.62 7.10 -28.67
N PHE A 222 -19.14 6.21 -27.81
CA PHE A 222 -19.90 5.82 -26.60
C PHE A 222 -19.71 6.72 -25.40
N LEU A 223 -18.51 7.20 -25.05
CA LEU A 223 -18.48 8.41 -24.25
C LEU A 223 -19.09 9.59 -24.97
N LEU A 224 -19.24 9.59 -26.31
CA LEU A 224 -20.15 10.45 -27.09
C LEU A 224 -21.59 10.09 -26.70
N ASN A 225 -21.91 9.26 -25.71
CA ASN A 225 -23.25 8.77 -25.36
C ASN A 225 -23.51 8.63 -23.83
N LEU A 226 -22.48 8.85 -23.00
CA LEU A 226 -22.52 8.98 -21.54
C LEU A 226 -23.73 9.71 -20.90
N ASN A 227 -24.48 9.06 -19.99
CA ASN A 227 -25.65 9.58 -19.22
C ASN A 227 -26.85 10.12 -20.01
N GLY A 228 -26.79 10.04 -21.33
CA GLY A 228 -27.56 10.98 -22.12
C GLY A 228 -26.85 11.33 -23.42
N PRO A 229 -27.60 11.91 -24.36
CA PRO A 229 -27.08 12.36 -25.65
C PRO A 229 -26.75 13.90 -25.63
N ASN A 230 -25.72 14.37 -26.40
CA ASN A 230 -25.21 15.78 -26.48
C ASN A 230 -24.73 16.41 -25.17
N ASN A 231 -24.16 15.73 -24.18
CA ASN A 231 -23.21 16.51 -23.37
C ASN A 231 -22.13 17.12 -24.32
N LYS A 232 -21.50 18.25 -24.07
CA LYS A 232 -20.42 18.78 -24.92
C LYS A 232 -19.24 19.14 -24.02
N SER A 233 -18.72 18.08 -23.44
CA SER A 233 -18.31 17.76 -22.10
C SER A 233 -16.90 17.12 -21.75
N LEU A 234 -15.91 17.80 -21.08
CA LEU A 234 -14.63 17.25 -20.46
C LEU A 234 -14.40 17.04 -18.89
N LEU A 235 -15.41 16.81 -18.03
CA LEU A 235 -15.34 16.54 -16.55
C LEU A 235 -14.71 15.16 -16.35
N ILE A 236 -14.56 14.73 -15.10
CA ILE A 236 -14.34 13.35 -14.73
C ILE A 236 -15.84 12.80 -14.38
N TRP A 237 -16.19 11.78 -13.55
CA TRP A 237 -17.48 11.02 -13.23
C TRP A 237 -17.72 10.58 -11.74
N ASP A 238 -17.15 11.27 -10.76
CA ASP A 238 -16.93 10.99 -9.33
C ASP A 238 -16.72 9.51 -8.73
N LEU A 239 -16.17 9.35 -7.49
CA LEU A 239 -16.05 8.19 -6.51
C LEU A 239 -15.47 8.69 -5.14
N LYS A 240 -16.12 8.92 -4.02
CA LYS A 240 -15.57 9.62 -2.85
C LYS A 240 -14.65 8.61 -2.18
N PRO A 241 -13.83 9.10 -1.27
CA PRO A 241 -12.74 8.32 -0.82
C PRO A 241 -12.99 7.76 0.52
N PRO A 242 -12.45 6.56 0.85
CA PRO A 242 -12.61 5.97 2.13
C PRO A 242 -12.68 7.06 3.14
N THR A 243 -13.87 7.12 3.71
CA THR A 243 -14.07 7.75 4.96
C THR A 243 -13.05 7.11 5.89
N ASP A 244 -11.77 7.56 5.78
CA ASP A 244 -10.50 7.15 6.36
C ASP A 244 -9.61 6.24 5.45
N ILE A 245 -8.29 6.54 5.20
CA ILE A 245 -7.27 5.88 4.28
C ILE A 245 -5.72 5.84 4.79
N MET A 246 -4.93 4.71 4.83
CA MET A 246 -3.50 4.57 5.27
C MET A 246 -2.57 3.42 4.83
N LEU A 247 -1.28 3.75 4.66
CA LEU A 247 -0.65 3.25 3.44
C LEU A 247 0.84 2.72 3.39
N GLY A 248 1.10 1.47 3.53
CA GLY A 248 2.39 0.95 3.99
C GLY A 248 3.48 0.86 2.95
N THR A 249 4.57 0.32 3.48
CA THR A 249 5.83 0.30 2.81
C THR A 249 6.83 -0.71 3.44
N PHE A 250 7.15 -1.87 2.80
CA PHE A 250 8.14 -2.91 3.25
C PHE A 250 9.05 -3.57 2.19
N GLN A 251 10.29 -3.95 2.60
CA GLN A 251 11.41 -4.43 1.75
C GLN A 251 11.34 -5.88 1.35
N LEU A 252 11.71 -6.18 0.10
CA LEU A 252 12.28 -7.46 -0.30
C LEU A 252 13.45 -7.43 -1.26
N THR A 253 14.61 -7.25 -0.65
CA THR A 253 15.90 -7.58 -1.21
C THR A 253 15.86 -8.72 -2.24
N ARG A 254 16.74 -8.64 -3.24
CA ARG A 254 16.86 -9.68 -4.26
C ARG A 254 17.09 -11.11 -3.71
N ALA A 255 17.57 -11.26 -2.49
CA ALA A 255 17.65 -12.57 -1.82
C ALA A 255 16.25 -13.18 -1.63
N ASN A 256 15.30 -12.36 -1.17
CA ASN A 256 13.91 -12.77 -1.13
C ASN A 256 13.35 -12.92 -2.55
N ILE A 257 13.74 -12.11 -3.53
CA ILE A 257 13.26 -12.28 -4.92
C ILE A 257 13.40 -13.70 -5.47
N GLU A 258 14.52 -14.36 -5.16
CA GLU A 258 14.87 -15.67 -5.71
C GLU A 258 14.56 -16.87 -4.81
N ASN A 259 14.42 -16.68 -3.48
CA ASN A 259 14.18 -17.72 -2.45
C ASN A 259 12.88 -18.53 -2.62
N ILE A 260 12.21 -18.35 -3.76
CA ILE A 260 10.83 -17.91 -3.80
C ILE A 260 10.28 -18.14 -5.22
N LYS A 261 10.97 -17.59 -6.24
CA LYS A 261 10.96 -18.20 -7.57
C LYS A 261 11.31 -19.70 -7.46
N LYS A 262 12.18 -20.04 -6.49
CA LYS A 262 12.40 -21.40 -5.97
C LYS A 262 11.17 -22.05 -5.30
N ARG A 263 10.41 -21.35 -4.44
CA ARG A 263 9.18 -21.91 -3.83
C ARG A 263 8.16 -22.29 -4.91
N VAL A 264 7.79 -21.41 -5.87
CA VAL A 264 6.94 -21.75 -7.05
C VAL A 264 7.29 -23.11 -7.64
N LYS A 265 8.56 -23.23 -8.03
CA LYS A 265 9.07 -24.34 -8.82
C LYS A 265 8.89 -25.66 -8.09
N THR A 266 9.02 -25.65 -6.77
CA THR A 266 8.92 -26.89 -6.01
C THR A 266 7.53 -27.51 -6.15
N GLN A 267 6.45 -26.75 -6.22
CA GLN A 267 5.09 -27.31 -6.30
C GLN A 267 4.53 -27.46 -7.70
N TRP A 268 5.18 -26.90 -8.71
CA TRP A 268 5.03 -27.45 -10.06
C TRP A 268 5.68 -28.85 -10.13
N GLN A 269 6.83 -29.02 -9.49
CA GLN A 269 7.60 -30.28 -9.48
C GLN A 269 6.95 -31.38 -8.60
N GLU A 270 6.54 -31.08 -7.36
CA GLU A 270 5.93 -32.01 -6.39
C GLU A 270 4.57 -32.61 -6.84
N LYS A 271 4.07 -32.24 -8.03
CA LYS A 271 2.62 -32.27 -8.27
C LYS A 271 2.14 -32.50 -9.71
N GLN A 272 2.76 -31.87 -10.71
CA GLN A 272 2.42 -32.08 -12.12
C GLN A 272 3.41 -33.02 -12.86
N LYS A 273 4.46 -33.51 -12.16
CA LYS A 273 5.58 -34.33 -12.69
C LYS A 273 6.38 -33.72 -13.86
N GLN A 274 5.95 -32.60 -14.44
CA GLN A 274 6.72 -31.74 -15.35
C GLN A 274 6.56 -30.27 -14.95
N GLU A 275 7.61 -29.48 -15.18
CA GLU A 275 7.59 -28.04 -14.96
C GLU A 275 7.03 -27.33 -16.20
N PRO A 276 6.08 -26.38 -16.08
CA PRO A 276 5.61 -25.59 -17.22
C PRO A 276 6.76 -24.83 -17.92
N ALA A 277 6.82 -24.88 -19.25
CA ALA A 277 7.86 -24.27 -20.09
C ALA A 277 7.71 -22.73 -20.22
N ILE A 278 7.48 -22.08 -19.09
CA ILE A 278 6.87 -20.76 -18.95
C ILE A 278 7.89 -19.72 -18.46
N HIS A 279 7.92 -18.51 -19.03
CA HIS A 279 8.95 -17.52 -18.65
C HIS A 279 8.62 -16.74 -17.36
N VAL A 280 9.21 -17.23 -16.28
CA VAL A 280 9.13 -16.76 -14.90
C VAL A 280 10.00 -15.49 -14.67
N SER A 281 9.57 -14.33 -15.20
CA SER A 281 10.37 -13.08 -15.13
C SER A 281 10.46 -12.49 -13.71
N SER A 282 11.41 -11.58 -13.42
CA SER A 282 11.37 -10.84 -12.13
C SER A 282 10.16 -9.95 -12.05
N PHE A 283 9.67 -9.35 -13.15
CA PHE A 283 8.31 -8.83 -13.16
C PHE A 283 7.34 -9.95 -12.75
N THR A 284 7.34 -11.10 -13.42
CA THR A 284 6.49 -12.26 -13.13
C THR A 284 6.89 -13.09 -11.89
N ILE A 285 7.59 -12.53 -10.90
CA ILE A 285 7.77 -13.12 -9.54
C ILE A 285 7.81 -12.03 -8.47
N THR A 286 8.14 -10.80 -8.85
CA THR A 286 7.68 -9.60 -8.18
C THR A 286 6.18 -9.58 -8.32
N SER A 287 5.66 -9.08 -9.42
CA SER A 287 4.43 -9.60 -10.00
C SER A 287 4.47 -11.10 -10.42
N ALA A 288 4.94 -12.02 -9.56
CA ALA A 288 4.16 -13.25 -9.26
C ALA A 288 4.00 -13.54 -7.74
N TYR A 289 4.80 -12.92 -6.88
CA TYR A 289 4.62 -12.85 -5.44
C TYR A 289 3.45 -11.92 -5.15
N VAL A 290 3.70 -10.68 -5.44
CA VAL A 290 2.95 -9.51 -5.13
C VAL A 290 1.44 -9.70 -4.84
N TRP A 291 0.47 -9.88 -5.73
CA TRP A 291 -0.95 -10.01 -5.27
C TRP A 291 -1.14 -11.41 -4.54
N VAL A 292 -0.85 -11.72 -3.21
CA VAL A 292 -1.39 -12.97 -2.42
C VAL A 292 -2.21 -12.94 -1.11
N CYS A 293 -1.77 -12.73 0.11
CA CYS A 293 -1.32 -11.48 0.59
C CYS A 293 -2.48 -10.45 0.53
N LEU A 294 -2.78 -9.51 -0.41
CA LEU A 294 -4.24 -9.11 -0.58
C LEU A 294 -5.08 -10.17 -1.26
N VAL A 295 -4.89 -11.38 -0.85
CA VAL A 295 -6.01 -12.03 -0.30
C VAL A 295 -6.16 -11.86 1.16
N LYS A 296 -5.28 -12.39 1.98
CA LYS A 296 -5.60 -12.85 3.33
C LYS A 296 -6.08 -11.77 4.30
N ALA A 297 -6.16 -10.54 3.80
CA ALA A 297 -7.07 -9.52 4.24
C ALA A 297 -8.46 -9.74 3.72
N LYS A 298 -9.06 -8.82 2.97
CA LYS A 298 -10.47 -8.36 2.93
C LYS A 298 -11.56 -9.32 2.62
N LYS A 299 -11.33 -10.61 2.75
CA LYS A 299 -12.16 -11.48 3.56
C LYS A 299 -13.59 -11.69 2.89
N ILE A 300 -14.08 -10.96 1.91
CA ILE A 300 -15.49 -10.85 1.46
C ILE A 300 -16.21 -12.04 0.68
N SER A 301 -15.72 -13.29 0.62
CA SER A 301 -16.32 -14.47 -0.11
C SER A 301 -15.66 -14.98 -1.40
N THR A 302 -16.30 -14.75 -2.54
CA THR A 302 -16.61 -15.86 -3.42
C THR A 302 -16.79 -15.62 -4.92
N GLY A 303 -15.83 -16.02 -5.76
CA GLY A 303 -15.97 -16.10 -7.23
C GLY A 303 -14.79 -15.58 -8.08
N LYS A 304 -15.11 -14.91 -9.21
CA LYS A 304 -14.23 -14.39 -10.30
C LYS A 304 -13.45 -13.04 -9.89
N VAL A 305 -12.10 -12.84 -9.93
CA VAL A 305 -11.17 -11.79 -9.35
C VAL A 305 -10.05 -11.28 -10.29
N HIS A 306 -10.03 -9.99 -10.69
CA HIS A 306 -9.67 -9.61 -12.09
C HIS A 306 -8.54 -8.59 -12.18
N LEU A 307 -7.67 -8.83 -13.17
CA LEU A 307 -6.38 -8.19 -13.35
C LEU A 307 -6.20 -7.37 -14.61
N GLY A 308 -5.95 -6.07 -14.58
CA GLY A 308 -5.35 -5.37 -15.73
C GLY A 308 -3.90 -5.64 -15.96
N PHE A 309 -3.28 -5.40 -17.11
CA PHE A 309 -1.82 -5.25 -17.06
C PHE A 309 -1.12 -4.67 -18.22
N SER A 310 -0.47 -3.52 -18.07
CA SER A 310 0.23 -3.02 -19.22
C SER A 310 1.37 -3.86 -19.70
N VAL A 311 1.69 -3.73 -20.97
CA VAL A 311 2.86 -4.37 -21.58
C VAL A 311 3.17 -3.60 -22.82
N ASP A 312 4.33 -2.95 -22.77
CA ASP A 312 4.90 -2.18 -23.87
C ASP A 312 4.69 -2.87 -25.24
N CYS A 313 4.10 -2.14 -26.19
CA CYS A 313 3.83 -2.55 -27.55
C CYS A 313 4.95 -2.21 -28.53
N ARG A 314 6.04 -1.55 -28.10
CA ARG A 314 6.99 -0.93 -29.04
C ARG A 314 7.59 -1.96 -29.94
N ALA A 315 7.97 -3.07 -29.31
CA ALA A 315 8.34 -4.31 -29.91
C ALA A 315 7.17 -5.31 -30.00
N ARG A 316 5.97 -4.86 -30.43
CA ARG A 316 4.76 -5.69 -30.67
C ARG A 316 3.89 -5.19 -31.82
N LEU A 317 3.88 -3.88 -32.04
CA LEU A 317 3.25 -3.27 -33.20
C LEU A 317 4.07 -3.57 -34.46
N GLU A 318 3.41 -3.60 -35.62
CA GLU A 318 4.04 -3.80 -36.92
C GLU A 318 3.68 -2.64 -37.88
N PRO A 319 4.62 -1.73 -38.21
CA PRO A 319 6.03 -1.74 -37.80
C PRO A 319 6.22 -1.44 -36.30
N PRO A 320 7.33 -1.91 -35.69
CA PRO A 320 7.71 -1.55 -34.33
C PRO A 320 7.86 -0.05 -34.18
N ILE A 321 7.23 0.48 -33.14
CA ILE A 321 7.14 1.91 -32.92
C ILE A 321 8.24 2.33 -31.96
N PRO A 322 9.02 3.38 -32.29
CA PRO A 322 10.23 3.69 -31.54
C PRO A 322 9.98 3.83 -30.04
N SER A 323 10.95 3.46 -29.18
CA SER A 323 11.06 4.03 -27.82
C SER A 323 10.72 5.50 -27.89
N THR A 324 11.37 6.16 -28.84
CA THR A 324 11.26 7.56 -29.25
C THR A 324 9.96 8.02 -29.92
N TYR A 325 8.93 7.20 -30.06
CA TYR A 325 7.65 7.67 -30.61
C TYR A 325 6.85 8.60 -29.69
N PHE A 326 6.78 9.91 -30.01
CA PHE A 326 6.01 10.94 -29.30
C PHE A 326 4.53 10.62 -29.39
N GLY A 327 4.21 9.87 -28.35
CA GLY A 327 3.16 8.94 -28.23
C GLY A 327 3.66 7.82 -27.36
N ASN A 328 3.94 6.67 -27.95
CA ASN A 328 3.07 5.57 -27.58
C ASN A 328 3.65 4.12 -27.82
N CYS A 329 3.20 3.08 -27.07
CA CYS A 329 3.11 1.59 -27.29
C CYS A 329 2.98 0.76 -25.97
N VAL A 330 1.80 0.17 -25.59
CA VAL A 330 1.50 -0.80 -24.46
C VAL A 330 0.09 -1.43 -24.59
N THR A 331 -0.14 -2.58 -23.94
CA THR A 331 -1.47 -3.16 -23.64
C THR A 331 -2.03 -2.71 -22.30
N GLY A 332 -3.13 -3.35 -21.85
CA GLY A 332 -3.04 -4.20 -20.69
C GLY A 332 -3.55 -5.65 -20.90
N ARG A 333 -3.36 -6.63 -20.01
CA ARG A 333 -3.95 -7.98 -20.18
C ARG A 333 -4.78 -8.37 -18.98
N LEU A 334 -5.86 -9.12 -19.25
CA LEU A 334 -6.88 -9.54 -18.28
C LEU A 334 -6.67 -10.91 -17.70
N VAL A 335 -6.47 -10.94 -16.38
CA VAL A 335 -5.76 -12.01 -15.68
C VAL A 335 -6.38 -12.38 -14.29
N ASP A 336 -7.63 -12.84 -14.44
CA ASP A 336 -8.67 -13.60 -13.71
C ASP A 336 -8.46 -15.10 -13.17
N ALA A 337 -8.29 -15.47 -11.89
CA ALA A 337 -8.10 -16.87 -11.35
C ALA A 337 -8.44 -17.41 -9.91
N ASP A 338 -9.68 -17.94 -9.69
CA ASP A 338 -10.56 -18.28 -8.48
C ASP A 338 -10.42 -17.63 -7.09
N SER A 339 -11.39 -17.66 -6.16
CA SER A 339 -11.20 -17.20 -4.76
C SER A 339 -10.48 -18.11 -3.71
N ASN A 340 -10.31 -19.40 -3.92
CA ASN A 340 -9.78 -20.44 -3.04
C ASN A 340 -8.71 -21.40 -3.61
N ASP A 341 -7.86 -21.03 -4.55
CA ASP A 341 -6.48 -21.53 -4.61
C ASP A 341 -5.60 -20.31 -4.77
N LEU A 342 -5.77 -19.40 -3.79
CA LEU A 342 -5.22 -18.05 -3.67
C LEU A 342 -5.03 -17.65 -2.20
N ILE A 343 -5.99 -18.04 -1.35
CA ILE A 343 -5.91 -18.12 0.13
C ILE A 343 -4.75 -19.06 0.45
N GLY A 344 -4.61 -19.52 1.68
CA GLY A 344 -3.92 -20.78 1.84
C GLY A 344 -2.48 -20.81 1.38
N GLU A 345 -2.17 -21.73 0.50
CA GLU A 345 -1.09 -22.63 0.81
C GLU A 345 -0.10 -22.70 -0.37
N ASP A 346 -0.52 -23.09 -1.58
CA ASP A 346 -0.07 -22.70 -2.93
C ASP A 346 -1.31 -22.00 -3.52
N GLY A 347 -1.74 -20.89 -2.95
CA GLY A 347 -2.68 -20.09 -3.68
C GLY A 347 -2.13 -19.60 -5.04
N VAL A 348 -1.04 -20.17 -5.56
CA VAL A 348 0.08 -19.38 -6.05
C VAL A 348 1.23 -20.15 -6.75
N ALA A 349 1.55 -21.45 -6.67
CA ALA A 349 2.59 -21.96 -7.63
C ALA A 349 2.16 -21.66 -9.07
N THR A 350 0.87 -21.84 -9.26
CA THR A 350 0.11 -21.40 -10.42
C THR A 350 0.11 -19.89 -10.64
N ALA A 351 0.59 -19.00 -9.76
CA ALA A 351 0.68 -17.52 -9.87
C ALA A 351 1.57 -17.02 -10.97
N VAL A 352 2.55 -17.85 -11.25
CA VAL A 352 3.46 -17.55 -12.32
C VAL A 352 2.70 -17.84 -13.62
N LYS A 353 1.99 -18.98 -13.64
CA LYS A 353 1.30 -19.54 -14.79
C LYS A 353 0.39 -18.55 -15.51
N ALA A 354 -0.36 -17.67 -14.84
CA ALA A 354 -1.31 -16.80 -15.53
C ALA A 354 -0.84 -15.41 -15.94
N ILE A 355 -0.03 -14.72 -15.13
CA ILE A 355 0.65 -13.54 -15.70
C ILE A 355 1.51 -14.03 -16.85
N CYS A 356 2.09 -15.24 -16.77
CA CYS A 356 2.76 -15.85 -17.90
C CYS A 356 1.85 -16.16 -19.08
N GLU A 357 0.85 -17.02 -18.98
CA GLU A 357 0.00 -17.39 -20.12
C GLU A 357 -0.71 -16.18 -20.76
N ALA A 358 -1.00 -15.11 -19.99
CA ALA A 358 -1.46 -13.84 -20.54
C ALA A 358 -0.36 -12.89 -21.01
N ILE A 359 0.89 -13.04 -20.55
CA ILE A 359 2.09 -12.49 -21.21
C ILE A 359 2.39 -13.27 -22.50
N GLU A 360 1.90 -14.50 -22.63
CA GLU A 360 2.21 -15.40 -23.73
C GLU A 360 1.15 -15.31 -24.84
N GLY A 361 -0.14 -15.16 -24.52
CA GLY A 361 -1.18 -14.76 -25.48
C GLY A 361 -1.03 -13.33 -26.04
N LEU A 362 0.04 -12.61 -25.69
CA LEU A 362 0.49 -11.36 -26.34
C LEU A 362 1.39 -11.60 -27.56
N LYS A 363 1.80 -12.84 -27.83
CA LYS A 363 2.87 -13.12 -28.80
C LYS A 363 2.38 -13.13 -30.25
N ASP A 364 1.11 -13.42 -30.47
CA ASP A 364 0.60 -13.84 -31.78
C ASP A 364 0.32 -12.69 -32.77
N GLY A 365 0.88 -11.50 -32.53
CA GLY A 365 0.45 -10.25 -33.16
C GLY A 365 -0.93 -9.79 -32.66
N ALA A 366 -1.81 -10.76 -32.37
CA ALA A 366 -3.12 -10.70 -31.73
C ALA A 366 -3.11 -9.89 -30.44
N VAL A 367 -3.20 -8.61 -30.69
CA VAL A 367 -3.77 -7.65 -29.82
C VAL A 367 -5.32 -8.03 -29.81
N GLN A 368 -6.11 -7.79 -28.76
CA GLN A 368 -7.41 -8.46 -28.43
C GLN A 368 -8.40 -7.69 -27.43
N GLU A 369 -8.92 -6.48 -27.73
CA GLU A 369 -9.32 -5.33 -26.83
C GLU A 369 -10.48 -5.44 -25.88
N VAL A 370 -10.23 -5.99 -24.71
CA VAL A 370 -11.15 -5.97 -23.59
C VAL A 370 -11.77 -4.59 -23.25
N GLU A 371 -12.99 -4.37 -23.75
CA GLU A 371 -14.06 -3.37 -23.50
C GLU A 371 -14.21 -2.77 -22.09
N LEU A 372 -14.34 -1.46 -21.90
CA LEU A 372 -14.66 -0.89 -20.57
C LEU A 372 -16.14 -0.71 -20.34
N SER A 373 -17.07 -0.82 -21.30
CA SER A 373 -18.48 -1.07 -20.94
C SER A 373 -18.56 -2.23 -19.97
N LYS A 374 -17.77 -3.25 -20.27
CA LYS A 374 -17.36 -4.24 -19.32
C LYS A 374 -16.77 -3.63 -18.03
N MET A 375 -15.64 -2.91 -17.97
CA MET A 375 -15.04 -2.41 -16.70
C MET A 375 -16.00 -1.82 -15.67
N LEU A 376 -17.03 -1.13 -16.09
CA LEU A 376 -17.91 -0.32 -15.23
C LEU A 376 -19.18 -1.08 -14.93
N SER A 377 -19.48 -2.07 -15.78
CA SER A 377 -20.23 -3.22 -15.34
C SER A 377 -19.55 -3.96 -14.17
N ILE A 378 -18.36 -3.50 -13.79
CA ILE A 378 -17.86 -3.68 -12.46
C ILE A 378 -17.92 -2.44 -11.60
N ASP A 379 -18.58 -2.68 -10.48
CA ASP A 379 -18.77 -1.82 -9.33
C ASP A 379 -17.41 -1.40 -8.70
N ARG A 380 -17.43 -0.62 -7.60
CA ARG A 380 -16.23 0.01 -7.00
C ARG A 380 -15.84 -0.28 -5.52
N ASN A 381 -16.02 -1.50 -4.98
CA ASN A 381 -15.27 -2.18 -3.87
C ASN A 381 -14.16 -3.36 -3.99
N ARG A 382 -13.45 -3.82 -5.09
CA ARG A 382 -12.54 -5.06 -5.27
C ARG A 382 -11.61 -5.42 -6.57
N LEU A 383 -11.43 -4.67 -7.70
CA LEU A 383 -10.65 -4.95 -8.99
C LEU A 383 -9.20 -4.66 -8.84
N PHE A 384 -8.30 -5.25 -9.64
CA PHE A 384 -7.03 -4.54 -9.80
C PHE A 384 -6.29 -4.66 -11.14
N THR A 385 -5.64 -3.59 -11.58
CA THR A 385 -4.98 -3.39 -12.87
C THR A 385 -3.49 -3.89 -12.86
N ILE A 386 -2.60 -3.62 -13.86
CA ILE A 386 -1.09 -3.64 -13.66
C ILE A 386 -0.29 -2.38 -14.25
N GLY A 387 0.30 -1.50 -13.36
CA GLY A 387 1.50 -0.56 -12.91
C GLY A 387 3.10 -0.62 -12.92
N GLY A 388 3.89 -0.39 -13.95
CA GLY A 388 5.22 -0.92 -14.08
C GLY A 388 5.88 -0.75 -15.43
N SER A 389 7.14 -0.48 -15.30
CA SER A 389 8.04 -1.59 -15.35
C SER A 389 9.29 -1.10 -14.67
N PRO A 390 9.96 -1.93 -13.87
CA PRO A 390 11.29 -1.64 -13.33
C PRO A 390 12.26 -0.97 -14.33
N ARG A 391 12.06 -1.28 -15.62
CA ARG A 391 12.56 -0.62 -16.85
C ARG A 391 12.51 0.91 -16.95
N PHE A 392 11.60 1.60 -16.27
CA PHE A 392 11.52 3.07 -16.39
C PHE A 392 12.67 3.79 -15.65
N GLU A 393 13.33 3.07 -14.73
CA GLU A 393 14.53 3.46 -13.98
C GLU A 393 14.53 4.87 -13.37
N LEU A 394 13.40 5.29 -12.82
CA LEU A 394 13.15 6.65 -12.37
C LEU A 394 13.91 7.00 -11.08
N TYR A 395 14.65 6.03 -10.52
CA TYR A 395 15.69 6.23 -9.50
C TYR A 395 17.02 6.74 -10.06
N ASN A 396 17.27 6.52 -11.34
CA ASN A 396 18.49 6.99 -11.98
C ASN A 396 18.52 8.51 -12.14
N THR A 397 17.44 9.17 -11.73
CA THR A 397 17.24 10.57 -11.99
C THR A 397 17.93 11.46 -10.94
N ASP A 398 18.91 12.26 -11.39
CA ASP A 398 19.77 13.20 -10.63
C ASP A 398 20.02 14.55 -11.38
N PHE A 399 20.28 15.65 -10.68
CA PHE A 399 20.23 17.08 -11.11
C PHE A 399 21.43 17.88 -10.67
N GLY A 400 22.38 17.21 -10.00
CA GLY A 400 23.37 17.86 -9.15
C GLY A 400 22.88 18.06 -7.71
N TRP A 401 21.77 17.43 -7.31
CA TRP A 401 21.35 17.34 -5.88
C TRP A 401 21.28 15.92 -5.36
N GLY A 402 21.86 14.98 -6.13
CA GLY A 402 22.12 13.62 -5.72
C GLY A 402 21.07 12.65 -6.24
N ARG A 403 21.45 11.37 -6.21
CA ARG A 403 20.45 10.32 -6.39
C ARG A 403 19.42 10.42 -5.28
N PRO A 404 18.20 10.05 -5.60
CA PRO A 404 17.11 10.43 -4.76
C PRO A 404 17.04 9.65 -3.44
N ARG A 405 16.42 10.16 -2.36
CA ARG A 405 16.29 9.42 -1.08
C ARG A 405 15.53 8.11 -1.20
N LYS A 406 14.72 7.97 -2.27
CA LYS A 406 13.62 7.02 -2.62
C LYS A 406 13.15 7.31 -4.14
N VAL A 407 11.95 7.01 -4.71
CA VAL A 407 11.29 6.91 -6.10
C VAL A 407 9.74 6.42 -6.23
N GLU A 408 8.64 6.86 -5.55
CA GLU A 408 7.26 6.22 -5.46
C GLU A 408 6.03 7.20 -5.35
N MET A 409 4.75 6.76 -5.56
CA MET A 409 3.66 7.67 -6.01
C MET A 409 2.23 7.62 -5.53
N THR A 410 1.70 8.84 -5.34
CA THR A 410 0.47 9.17 -4.56
C THR A 410 -0.83 8.69 -5.16
N SER A 411 -0.81 7.97 -6.25
CA SER A 411 -2.03 7.69 -6.96
C SER A 411 -2.39 6.28 -7.09
N ILE A 412 -2.18 5.60 -6.02
CA ILE A 412 -2.94 4.42 -5.92
C ILE A 412 -4.42 4.88 -5.82
N ASP A 413 -4.77 6.13 -5.45
CA ASP A 413 -6.13 6.45 -5.02
C ASP A 413 -7.49 6.48 -5.79
N LYS A 414 -7.67 6.02 -7.02
CA LYS A 414 -8.88 6.40 -7.82
C LYS A 414 -9.29 5.34 -8.82
N SER A 415 -8.29 4.94 -9.59
CA SER A 415 -8.19 3.64 -10.24
C SER A 415 -7.50 2.60 -9.39
N GLY A 416 -7.21 2.94 -8.15
CA GLY A 416 -6.81 2.02 -7.13
C GLY A 416 -5.44 1.38 -7.26
N ALA A 417 -4.47 2.04 -7.86
CA ALA A 417 -3.29 1.39 -8.42
C ALA A 417 -2.29 0.63 -7.50
N PHE A 418 -1.16 0.07 -7.99
CA PHE A 418 -0.45 -1.12 -7.44
C PHE A 418 0.98 -1.36 -7.99
N SER A 419 1.86 -0.40 -8.12
CA SER A 419 3.05 -0.52 -8.97
C SER A 419 4.03 -1.65 -8.76
N LEU A 420 5.08 -1.64 -9.57
CA LEU A 420 6.39 -2.00 -9.08
C LEU A 420 7.35 -0.83 -9.00
N SER A 421 8.64 -1.15 -9.01
CA SER A 421 9.65 -0.26 -9.52
C SER A 421 11.02 -0.88 -9.68
N ASP A 422 12.05 -0.07 -9.90
CA ASP A 422 13.43 -0.29 -9.45
C ASP A 422 13.54 -0.08 -7.92
N CYS A 423 14.72 -0.21 -7.31
CA CYS A 423 14.92 0.23 -5.92
C CYS A 423 16.07 1.24 -5.77
N ARG A 424 16.19 1.88 -4.60
CA ARG A 424 17.23 2.91 -4.32
C ARG A 424 18.59 2.54 -4.79
N TYR A 425 18.95 1.35 -4.33
CA TYR A 425 20.28 0.83 -4.41
C TYR A 425 20.43 -0.04 -5.66
N GLY A 426 19.46 -0.02 -6.58
CA GLY A 426 19.46 -0.76 -7.85
C GLY A 426 19.62 -2.28 -7.69
N ASN A 427 19.39 -2.83 -6.50
CA ASN A 427 19.90 -4.14 -6.08
C ASN A 427 19.16 -5.35 -6.69
N GLY A 428 18.36 -5.12 -7.74
CA GLY A 428 17.43 -6.07 -8.36
C GLY A 428 16.10 -6.20 -7.61
N GLY A 429 16.02 -5.67 -6.40
CA GLY A 429 14.79 -5.30 -5.72
C GLY A 429 13.95 -4.32 -6.54
N LEU A 430 12.63 -4.46 -6.50
CA LEU A 430 11.66 -3.68 -7.27
C LEU A 430 10.69 -2.96 -6.31
N GLU A 431 10.74 -1.63 -6.09
CA GLU A 431 9.98 -0.95 -5.01
C GLU A 431 8.45 -0.91 -5.20
N ILE A 432 7.69 -1.51 -4.31
CA ILE A 432 6.21 -1.60 -4.38
C ILE A 432 5.74 -0.70 -3.12
N GLY A 433 4.48 -0.36 -2.71
CA GLY A 433 3.83 0.21 -1.46
C GLY A 433 2.41 0.82 -1.76
N ILE A 434 1.62 1.43 -0.84
CA ILE A 434 0.13 1.15 -0.82
C ILE A 434 -0.98 1.79 0.00
N VAL A 435 -2.25 1.49 -0.27
CA VAL A 435 -3.47 2.15 0.29
C VAL A 435 -4.45 1.45 1.28
N LEU A 436 -4.78 1.70 2.55
CA LEU A 436 -5.72 0.82 3.27
C LEU A 436 -6.48 1.32 4.54
N LYS A 437 -7.74 0.86 4.81
CA LYS A 437 -8.68 0.86 6.03
C LYS A 437 -8.47 -0.09 7.28
N LYS A 438 -8.89 0.28 8.52
CA LYS A 438 -8.30 0.01 9.91
C LYS A 438 -7.68 -1.32 10.23
N HIS A 439 -8.51 -2.35 10.41
CA HIS A 439 -8.09 -3.73 10.44
C HIS A 439 -6.87 -3.97 9.62
N GLU A 440 -6.99 -3.41 8.43
CA GLU A 440 -6.14 -3.65 7.37
C GLU A 440 -4.82 -2.95 7.52
N THR A 441 -4.36 -2.51 8.72
CA THR A 441 -2.92 -2.35 9.05
C THR A 441 -2.25 -3.62 9.50
N GLU A 442 -2.77 -4.17 10.60
CA GLU A 442 -1.84 -4.39 11.71
C GLU A 442 -1.35 -5.80 11.76
N ALA A 443 -2.26 -6.71 12.02
CA ALA A 443 -2.01 -8.14 12.00
C ALA A 443 -1.93 -8.66 10.54
N PHE A 444 -1.36 -7.83 9.65
CA PHE A 444 -0.56 -8.22 8.49
C PHE A 444 0.54 -7.23 8.09
N ALA A 445 0.80 -6.19 8.86
CA ALA A 445 2.20 -6.05 9.30
C ALA A 445 2.84 -7.36 9.74
N SER A 446 2.11 -8.47 9.93
CA SER A 446 2.57 -9.84 9.82
C SER A 446 2.66 -10.54 8.44
N LEU A 447 1.92 -10.28 7.35
CA LEU A 447 2.12 -11.01 6.06
C LEU A 447 3.20 -10.36 5.18
N ALA A 448 3.83 -9.34 5.76
CA ALA A 448 5.18 -8.85 5.52
C ALA A 448 6.26 -9.46 6.41
N ARG A 449 5.97 -10.53 7.17
CA ARG A 449 7.02 -11.11 8.01
C ARG A 449 7.82 -12.10 7.20
N LEU A 450 8.78 -11.49 6.51
CA LEU A 450 10.03 -12.07 6.03
C LEU A 450 11.12 -12.02 7.05
N GLU A 451 10.70 -12.38 8.25
CA GLU A 451 11.57 -13.05 9.19
C GLU A 451 11.93 -14.41 8.52
N PRO A 452 13.21 -14.69 8.20
CA PRO A 452 13.62 -16.06 7.96
C PRO A 452 13.32 -16.86 9.22
N PRO A 453 13.01 -18.18 9.13
CA PRO A 453 12.85 -18.97 10.33
C PRO A 453 14.12 -18.85 11.18
N LEU A 454 13.94 -18.56 12.47
CA LEU A 454 15.03 -18.62 13.44
C LEU A 454 15.73 -19.97 13.29
N PRO A 455 17.08 -20.04 13.36
CA PRO A 455 17.78 -21.31 13.40
C PRO A 455 17.16 -22.22 14.45
N SER A 456 17.03 -23.52 14.18
CA SER A 456 16.40 -24.48 15.11
C SER A 456 17.09 -24.53 16.48
N THR A 457 18.36 -24.11 16.54
CA THR A 457 19.14 -23.90 17.77
C THR A 457 18.71 -22.70 18.63
N TYR A 458 17.82 -21.83 18.14
CA TYR A 458 17.28 -20.69 18.90
C TYR A 458 16.02 -21.03 19.72
N PHE A 459 15.52 -22.27 19.64
CA PHE A 459 14.49 -22.78 20.57
C PHE A 459 15.12 -23.14 21.93
N GLY A 460 15.51 -22.12 22.69
CA GLY A 460 16.18 -22.25 23.99
C GLY A 460 15.35 -21.73 25.17
N ASN A 461 14.53 -22.62 25.74
CA ASN A 461 14.02 -22.65 27.15
C ASN A 461 12.51 -22.89 27.32
N CYS A 462 12.01 -24.05 26.89
CA CYS A 462 11.06 -24.79 27.73
C CYS A 462 11.88 -25.65 28.71
N LEU A 463 12.33 -25.08 29.82
CA LEU A 463 12.99 -25.83 30.89
C LEU A 463 11.94 -26.56 31.73
N SER A 464 12.08 -27.88 31.84
CA SER A 464 11.30 -28.73 32.75
C SER A 464 11.68 -28.43 34.20
N GLY A 465 10.86 -27.59 34.86
CA GLY A 465 11.05 -27.25 36.27
C GLY A 465 10.80 -28.43 37.20
N GLN A 466 11.85 -29.18 37.53
CA GLN A 466 11.83 -30.17 38.60
C GLN A 466 11.88 -29.46 39.97
N GLN A 467 11.01 -29.84 40.91
CA GLN A 467 10.91 -29.16 42.20
C GLN A 467 11.94 -29.69 43.19
N ILE A 468 12.97 -28.89 43.46
CA ILE A 468 13.95 -29.14 44.53
C ILE A 468 13.32 -28.68 45.86
N ASN A 469 13.23 -29.59 46.84
CA ASN A 469 12.78 -29.28 48.19
C ASN A 469 13.95 -29.46 49.17
N ALA A 470 14.20 -28.45 49.99
CA ALA A 470 15.12 -28.49 51.13
C ALA A 470 14.43 -27.82 52.33
N ASP A 471 14.74 -28.25 53.55
CA ASP A 471 14.10 -27.65 54.73
C ASP A 471 14.59 -26.21 54.91
N SER A 472 13.64 -25.30 55.11
CA SER A 472 13.91 -23.90 55.40
C SER A 472 14.91 -23.68 56.53
N ASN A 473 14.90 -24.53 57.58
CA ASN A 473 15.75 -24.41 58.75
C ASN A 473 17.21 -24.78 58.45
N ASP A 474 17.44 -25.78 57.60
CA ASP A 474 18.80 -26.18 57.23
C ASP A 474 19.46 -25.18 56.28
N LEU A 475 18.66 -24.49 55.46
CA LEU A 475 19.12 -23.40 54.60
C LEU A 475 19.54 -22.12 55.34
N ILE A 476 19.19 -21.94 56.62
CA ILE A 476 19.60 -20.77 57.44
C ILE A 476 20.87 -21.02 58.27
N ARG A 477 21.45 -22.22 58.18
CA ARG A 477 22.69 -22.59 58.87
C ARG A 477 23.92 -22.11 58.08
N GLU A 478 25.08 -22.02 58.72
CA GLU A 478 26.33 -21.61 58.04
C GLU A 478 26.72 -22.53 56.87
N ASP A 479 26.30 -23.80 56.92
CA ASP A 479 26.49 -24.82 55.88
C ASP A 479 25.36 -24.89 54.83
N GLY A 480 24.25 -24.15 55.02
CA GLY A 480 23.04 -24.23 54.18
C GLY A 480 23.26 -23.93 52.70
N VAL A 481 24.27 -23.13 52.35
CA VAL A 481 24.65 -22.85 50.95
C VAL A 481 25.22 -24.09 50.26
N ALA A 482 26.01 -24.91 50.95
CA ALA A 482 26.57 -26.14 50.39
C ALA A 482 25.47 -27.21 50.20
N ILE A 483 24.52 -27.28 51.14
CA ILE A 483 23.32 -28.14 51.04
C ILE A 483 22.49 -27.76 49.81
N ALA A 484 22.24 -26.47 49.58
CA ALA A 484 21.52 -25.98 48.41
C ALA A 484 22.25 -26.30 47.09
N VAL A 485 23.56 -26.06 47.01
CA VAL A 485 24.36 -26.35 45.80
C VAL A 485 24.35 -27.85 45.47
N LYS A 486 24.46 -28.72 46.48
CA LYS A 486 24.38 -30.17 46.28
C LYS A 486 23.02 -30.60 45.72
N ALA A 487 21.92 -30.16 46.33
CA ALA A 487 20.56 -30.50 45.90
C ALA A 487 20.23 -30.00 44.49
N ILE A 488 20.78 -28.84 44.08
CA ILE A 488 20.68 -28.33 42.71
C ILE A 488 21.50 -29.19 41.73
N GLY A 489 22.69 -29.63 42.11
CA GLY A 489 23.53 -30.53 41.31
C GLY A 489 22.81 -31.85 40.99
N GLU A 490 22.37 -32.55 42.03
CA GLU A 490 21.68 -33.86 41.93
C GLU A 490 20.42 -33.78 41.04
N ALA A 491 19.60 -32.74 41.20
CA ALA A 491 18.42 -32.53 40.35
C ALA A 491 18.80 -32.23 38.89
N THR A 492 19.85 -31.44 38.64
CA THR A 492 20.27 -31.06 37.28
C THR A 492 20.85 -32.24 36.50
N GLU A 493 21.45 -33.23 37.16
CA GLU A 493 21.93 -34.44 36.49
C GLU A 493 20.79 -35.34 36.00
N SER A 494 19.67 -35.40 36.74
CA SER A 494 18.50 -36.22 36.39
C SER A 494 17.76 -35.79 35.11
N LEU A 495 18.06 -34.59 34.59
CA LEU A 495 17.41 -34.00 33.41
C LEU A 495 18.06 -34.38 32.06
N LYS A 496 19.03 -35.30 32.04
CA LYS A 496 19.78 -35.65 30.82
C LYS A 496 19.11 -36.70 29.91
N ASP A 497 18.30 -37.61 30.46
CA ASP A 497 17.96 -38.88 29.77
C ASP A 497 16.47 -39.09 29.38
N GLU A 498 15.52 -38.23 29.78
CA GLU A 498 14.12 -38.37 29.34
C GLU A 498 13.74 -37.45 28.16
N ALA A 499 13.13 -38.04 27.14
CA ALA A 499 12.82 -37.40 25.87
C ALA A 499 11.69 -36.35 25.94
N VAL A 500 11.71 -35.43 24.98
CA VAL A 500 10.70 -34.35 24.81
C VAL A 500 9.30 -34.93 24.66
N LYS A 501 8.49 -34.84 25.72
CA LYS A 501 7.06 -35.13 25.77
C LYS A 501 6.28 -33.93 26.28
N GLU A 502 4.96 -33.94 26.04
CA GLU A 502 4.04 -32.81 26.21
C GLU A 502 4.17 -32.06 27.54
N PHE A 503 4.33 -30.74 27.47
CA PHE A 503 4.38 -29.90 28.66
C PHE A 503 2.96 -29.47 29.09
N GLN A 504 2.30 -30.28 29.93
CA GLN A 504 1.03 -29.89 30.53
C GLN A 504 1.20 -28.73 31.53
N VAL A 505 0.70 -27.55 31.14
CA VAL A 505 0.73 -26.28 31.90
C VAL A 505 0.10 -26.38 33.31
N SER A 506 -0.72 -27.39 33.58
CA SER A 506 -1.47 -27.60 34.83
C SER A 506 -0.58 -27.78 36.08
N LYS A 507 0.54 -28.51 36.01
CA LYS A 507 1.38 -28.82 37.19
C LYS A 507 2.15 -27.62 37.75
N LEU A 508 2.35 -26.56 36.97
CA LEU A 508 3.04 -25.34 37.42
C LEU A 508 2.23 -24.50 38.44
N PHE A 509 0.96 -24.86 38.68
CA PHE A 509 0.06 -24.11 39.56
C PHE A 509 -0.10 -24.70 40.97
N SER A 510 0.41 -25.91 41.22
CA SER A 510 0.33 -26.61 42.52
C SER A 510 1.57 -26.46 43.42
N ILE A 511 2.60 -25.75 42.97
CA ILE A 511 3.76 -25.39 43.82
C ILE A 511 3.31 -24.29 44.80
N ASP A 512 3.69 -24.41 46.08
CA ASP A 512 3.41 -23.39 47.10
C ASP A 512 4.18 -22.10 46.80
N LYS A 513 3.43 -21.04 46.43
CA LYS A 513 3.95 -19.80 45.84
C LYS A 513 4.61 -18.88 46.86
N ASP A 514 4.36 -19.08 48.16
CA ASP A 514 4.98 -18.31 49.23
C ASP A 514 6.18 -19.04 49.86
N ARG A 515 6.55 -20.23 49.35
CA ARG A 515 7.69 -21.05 49.81
C ARG A 515 8.64 -21.52 48.72
N SER A 516 8.44 -21.11 47.46
CA SER A 516 9.23 -21.53 46.32
C SER A 516 9.89 -20.37 45.60
N PHE A 517 11.07 -20.62 45.03
CA PHE A 517 11.80 -19.70 44.17
C PHE A 517 12.00 -20.32 42.80
N SER A 518 12.03 -19.47 41.76
CA SER A 518 12.27 -19.91 40.38
C SER A 518 13.48 -19.21 39.79
N ILE A 519 14.37 -19.95 39.12
CA ILE A 519 15.54 -19.41 38.42
C ILE A 519 15.32 -19.58 36.92
N GLY A 520 15.47 -18.50 36.16
CA GLY A 520 15.33 -18.50 34.70
C GLY A 520 16.51 -17.86 33.99
N GLY A 521 16.70 -18.20 32.71
CA GLY A 521 17.88 -17.80 31.95
C GLY A 521 19.11 -18.65 32.26
N SER A 522 20.10 -18.61 31.36
CA SER A 522 21.33 -19.38 31.47
C SER A 522 22.49 -18.56 30.92
N PRO A 523 23.61 -18.42 31.66
CA PRO A 523 24.78 -17.65 31.23
C PRO A 523 25.60 -18.34 30.12
N ARG A 524 25.16 -19.52 29.64
CA ARG A 524 25.77 -20.21 28.48
C ARG A 524 25.35 -19.62 27.13
N PHE A 525 24.37 -18.73 27.11
CA PHE A 525 23.98 -18.00 25.91
C PHE A 525 24.58 -16.59 25.97
N GLU A 526 25.59 -16.33 25.15
CA GLU A 526 26.26 -15.02 25.07
C GLU A 526 25.43 -14.05 24.20
N LEU A 527 24.30 -13.59 24.74
CA LEU A 527 23.34 -12.73 24.05
C LEU A 527 23.98 -11.39 23.61
N TYR A 528 24.96 -10.88 24.36
CA TYR A 528 25.67 -9.64 23.99
C TYR A 528 26.81 -9.85 22.96
N ASN A 529 27.34 -11.07 22.79
CA ASN A 529 28.31 -11.39 21.73
C ASN A 529 27.66 -11.85 20.42
N THR A 530 26.41 -12.34 20.49
CA THR A 530 25.63 -12.76 19.33
C THR A 530 25.29 -11.55 18.46
N ASP A 531 25.63 -11.58 17.18
CA ASP A 531 25.16 -10.60 16.19
C ASP A 531 23.87 -11.11 15.53
N PHE A 532 22.81 -10.31 15.56
CA PHE A 532 21.48 -10.70 15.10
C PHE A 532 21.22 -10.37 13.62
N GLY A 533 22.26 -10.00 12.86
CA GLY A 533 22.15 -9.57 11.46
C GLY A 533 21.87 -8.08 11.29
N TRP A 534 21.62 -7.38 12.38
CA TRP A 534 21.53 -5.91 12.50
C TRP A 534 22.49 -5.35 13.56
N GLY A 535 23.51 -6.12 13.94
CA GLY A 535 24.46 -5.77 14.99
C GLY A 535 24.22 -6.53 16.31
N ARG A 536 25.24 -6.52 17.17
CA ARG A 536 25.16 -7.02 18.55
C ARG A 536 24.25 -6.13 19.45
N PRO A 537 23.51 -6.70 20.42
CA PRO A 537 22.68 -5.92 21.33
C PRO A 537 23.50 -4.95 22.18
N ARG A 538 22.99 -3.73 22.37
CA ARG A 538 23.54 -2.75 23.33
C ARG A 538 22.87 -2.80 24.71
N LYS A 539 21.71 -3.46 24.80
CA LYS A 539 20.98 -3.75 26.03
C LYS A 539 20.04 -4.93 25.75
N VAL A 540 19.96 -5.90 26.66
CA VAL A 540 19.02 -7.02 26.63
C VAL A 540 18.21 -6.97 27.92
N GLU A 541 16.88 -6.82 27.82
CA GLU A 541 15.98 -6.80 28.97
C GLU A 541 15.00 -7.98 28.90
N MET A 542 15.03 -8.85 29.91
CA MET A 542 14.14 -10.02 29.98
C MET A 542 12.77 -9.63 30.60
N THR A 543 11.79 -9.35 29.75
CA THR A 543 10.47 -8.79 30.10
C THR A 543 9.49 -9.75 30.78
N SER A 544 9.84 -11.03 30.93
CA SER A 544 8.97 -12.10 31.42
C SER A 544 8.87 -12.23 32.94
N ILE A 545 9.70 -11.51 33.71
CA ILE A 545 9.85 -11.68 35.17
C ILE A 545 8.80 -10.87 35.96
N ASN A 546 7.51 -11.18 35.78
CA ASN A 546 6.41 -10.44 36.42
C ASN A 546 5.86 -11.11 37.70
N LYS A 547 6.70 -11.87 38.44
CA LYS A 547 6.30 -12.60 39.65
C LYS A 547 7.33 -12.49 40.77
N SER A 548 6.83 -12.40 42.00
CA SER A 548 7.62 -12.46 43.24
C SER A 548 8.34 -13.80 43.35
N GLY A 549 9.59 -13.80 43.84
CA GLY A 549 10.38 -15.03 44.05
C GLY A 549 11.06 -15.56 42.78
N ALA A 550 11.12 -14.77 41.72
CA ALA A 550 11.82 -15.13 40.48
C ALA A 550 13.20 -14.47 40.41
N PHE A 551 14.22 -15.26 40.06
CA PHE A 551 15.58 -14.86 39.73
C PHE A 551 15.80 -15.00 38.22
N SER A 552 16.56 -14.10 37.61
CA SER A 552 17.15 -14.31 36.29
C SER A 552 18.67 -14.41 36.35
N LEU A 553 19.24 -15.17 35.42
CA LEU A 553 20.68 -15.25 35.16
C LEU A 553 20.91 -14.98 33.66
N SER A 554 21.71 -13.97 33.34
CA SER A 554 22.16 -13.69 31.96
C SER A 554 23.65 -13.37 31.91
N ASP A 555 24.22 -13.39 30.72
CA ASP A 555 25.46 -12.68 30.45
C ASP A 555 25.26 -11.15 30.61
N SER A 556 26.38 -10.43 30.62
CA SER A 556 26.42 -8.97 30.69
C SER A 556 27.42 -8.45 29.66
N ILE A 557 27.14 -7.27 29.10
CA ILE A 557 27.88 -6.67 27.97
C ILE A 557 29.40 -6.52 28.18
N ASN A 558 29.86 -6.56 29.43
CA ASN A 558 31.27 -6.48 29.82
C ASN A 558 31.89 -7.85 30.24
N GLY A 559 31.31 -8.98 29.83
CA GLY A 559 31.79 -10.33 30.18
C GLY A 559 31.48 -10.76 31.63
N GLY A 560 30.59 -10.03 32.32
CA GLY A 560 30.06 -10.40 33.63
C GLY A 560 28.80 -11.26 33.53
N LEU A 561 28.22 -11.59 34.69
CA LEU A 561 26.96 -12.35 34.78
C LEU A 561 25.93 -11.55 35.59
N GLU A 562 24.87 -11.09 34.93
CA GLU A 562 23.85 -10.22 35.51
C GLU A 562 22.75 -11.05 36.20
N ILE A 563 22.22 -10.54 37.33
CA ILE A 563 21.21 -11.25 38.13
C ILE A 563 20.06 -10.31 38.46
N GLY A 564 18.94 -10.47 37.77
CA GLY A 564 17.67 -9.85 38.14
C GLY A 564 16.98 -10.66 39.24
N ILE A 565 16.27 -9.98 40.14
CA ILE A 565 15.45 -10.60 41.17
C ILE A 565 14.18 -9.77 41.34
N VAL A 566 13.02 -10.41 41.32
CA VAL A 566 11.73 -9.74 41.49
C VAL A 566 11.10 -10.14 42.82
N LEU A 567 10.92 -9.14 43.68
CA LEU A 567 10.43 -9.22 45.05
C LEU A 567 9.29 -8.20 45.22
N LYS A 568 8.40 -8.42 46.20
CA LYS A 568 7.40 -7.40 46.58
C LYS A 568 8.13 -6.20 47.17
N LYS A 569 7.62 -4.98 46.96
CA LYS A 569 8.30 -3.71 47.33
C LYS A 569 8.84 -3.66 48.78
N HIS A 570 8.17 -4.31 49.73
CA HIS A 570 8.59 -4.40 51.14
C HIS A 570 9.63 -5.51 51.41
N GLU A 571 9.62 -6.58 50.63
CA GLU A 571 10.64 -7.63 50.66
C GLU A 571 11.95 -7.11 50.06
N THR A 572 11.88 -6.25 49.03
CA THR A 572 13.05 -5.64 48.37
C THR A 572 13.98 -4.94 49.37
N GLU A 573 13.41 -4.21 50.33
CA GLU A 573 14.15 -3.41 51.32
C GLU A 573 14.74 -4.29 52.45
N ALA A 574 14.05 -5.37 52.83
CA ALA A 574 14.53 -6.33 53.84
C ALA A 574 15.59 -7.28 53.28
N PHE A 575 15.37 -7.85 52.08
CA PHE A 575 16.38 -8.55 51.30
C PHE A 575 17.62 -7.67 51.13
N ALA A 576 17.43 -6.35 50.98
CA ALA A 576 18.54 -5.45 50.77
C ALA A 576 19.48 -5.26 51.96
N SER A 577 18.97 -5.14 53.18
CA SER A 577 19.86 -5.02 54.36
C SER A 577 20.66 -6.32 54.58
N LEU A 578 19.99 -7.47 54.46
CA LEU A 578 20.60 -8.81 54.58
C LEU A 578 21.65 -9.06 53.50
N PHE A 579 21.24 -8.92 52.23
CA PHE A 579 22.12 -9.01 51.08
C PHE A 579 22.93 -7.72 50.87
N ALA A 580 23.07 -6.81 51.84
CA ALA A 580 24.21 -5.88 51.93
C ALA A 580 25.26 -6.43 52.90
N SER A 581 24.83 -6.72 54.13
CA SER A 581 25.66 -7.23 55.23
C SER A 581 26.49 -8.47 54.86
N ALA A 582 25.91 -9.41 54.11
CA ALA A 582 26.60 -10.65 53.72
C ALA A 582 27.74 -10.48 52.66
N LEU A 583 28.09 -9.26 52.20
CA LEU A 583 29.32 -9.02 51.41
C LEU A 583 30.39 -8.37 52.28
N ALA A 584 29.99 -7.45 53.15
CA ALA A 584 30.87 -6.92 54.19
C ALA A 584 31.38 -8.02 55.13
N TRP A 585 30.66 -9.16 55.21
CA TRP A 585 31.15 -10.39 55.83
C TRP A 585 32.03 -11.23 54.89
N ASN A 586 31.57 -11.60 53.67
CA ASN A 586 32.37 -12.44 52.75
C ASN A 586 33.70 -11.81 52.32
N LEU A 587 33.72 -10.53 51.90
CA LEU A 587 34.96 -9.84 51.48
C LEU A 587 35.97 -9.77 52.63
N LYS A 588 35.49 -9.68 53.86
CA LYS A 588 36.30 -9.66 55.09
C LYS A 588 36.79 -11.06 55.51
N ARG A 589 36.23 -12.11 54.90
CA ARG A 589 36.66 -13.51 55.01
C ARG A 589 37.61 -13.88 53.86
N GLU A 590 37.36 -13.39 52.65
CA GLU A 590 38.28 -13.51 51.50
C GLU A 590 39.61 -12.82 51.81
N SER A 591 39.58 -11.61 52.41
CA SER A 591 40.78 -10.94 52.95
C SER A 591 41.39 -11.60 54.21
N MET A 592 40.88 -12.75 54.65
CA MET A 592 41.48 -13.63 55.66
C MET A 592 41.86 -15.00 55.08
N VAL A 593 41.60 -15.24 53.79
CA VAL A 593 41.97 -16.45 53.05
C VAL A 593 43.17 -16.19 52.14
N GLU A 594 43.30 -14.99 51.56
CA GLU A 594 44.55 -14.55 50.90
C GLU A 594 45.76 -14.54 51.87
N ASP A 595 45.51 -14.41 53.17
CA ASP A 595 46.51 -14.47 54.26
C ASP A 595 46.68 -15.91 54.83
N GLY A 596 46.08 -16.93 54.18
CA GLY A 596 45.92 -18.27 54.76
C GLY A 596 45.95 -19.49 53.81
N SER A 597 45.85 -19.32 52.48
CA SER A 597 45.86 -20.43 51.51
C SER A 597 47.18 -20.60 50.75
N ASP A 598 48.31 -20.44 51.44
CA ASP A 598 49.66 -20.83 50.97
C ASP A 598 49.87 -22.36 51.04
N ARG A 599 48.78 -23.14 50.90
CA ARG A 599 48.64 -24.59 51.13
C ARG A 599 47.52 -25.18 50.27
N GLU A 600 47.60 -26.48 50.03
CA GLU A 600 46.67 -27.29 49.20
C GLU A 600 46.66 -27.00 47.68
N ASN A 601 47.57 -26.15 47.18
CA ASN A 601 48.04 -26.24 45.78
C ASN A 601 49.05 -27.42 45.61
N GLU A 602 48.69 -28.60 46.12
CA GLU A 602 49.52 -29.81 46.08
C GLU A 602 48.65 -31.08 46.02
N ARG A 603 48.12 -31.41 44.83
CA ARG A 603 48.03 -32.77 44.26
C ARG A 603 47.32 -32.79 42.91
N LEU A 604 48.04 -33.31 41.90
CA LEU A 604 47.56 -34.25 40.86
C LEU A 604 46.33 -33.78 40.02
N SER A 605 46.43 -33.48 38.71
CA SER A 605 47.14 -34.17 37.61
C SER A 605 46.73 -35.66 37.51
N THR A 606 46.46 -36.27 36.35
CA THR A 606 46.85 -35.96 34.96
C THR A 606 45.94 -36.74 33.96
N MET A 607 46.13 -36.54 32.64
CA MET A 607 45.59 -37.30 31.48
C MET A 607 44.18 -36.86 31.00
N ASP A 608 43.93 -36.47 29.74
CA ASP A 608 44.20 -37.05 28.38
C ASP A 608 43.13 -38.09 27.94
N SER A 609 42.73 -38.28 26.66
CA SER A 609 42.63 -37.44 25.45
C SER A 609 41.91 -38.22 24.30
N ILE A 610 41.43 -37.53 23.23
CA ILE A 610 41.35 -38.01 21.81
C ILE A 610 40.26 -39.03 21.31
N GLU A 611 39.58 -38.65 20.20
CA GLU A 611 38.94 -39.37 19.04
C GLU A 611 37.95 -40.59 19.12
N SER A 612 36.90 -40.59 18.25
CA SER A 612 36.78 -41.44 17.01
C SER A 612 35.33 -41.60 16.43
N ARG A 613 35.09 -42.48 15.43
CA ARG A 613 34.04 -42.39 14.35
C ARG A 613 32.94 -43.51 14.29
N SER A 614 31.81 -43.17 13.62
CA SER A 614 31.01 -43.96 12.61
C SER A 614 30.06 -45.15 12.95
N VAL A 615 28.88 -45.18 12.29
CA VAL A 615 27.88 -46.30 12.09
C VAL A 615 26.88 -45.93 10.96
N PHE A 616 26.19 -46.87 10.26
CA PHE A 616 25.20 -46.59 9.16
C PHE A 616 24.26 -47.78 8.74
N GLN A 617 23.35 -47.54 7.76
CA GLN A 617 22.55 -48.43 6.85
C GLN A 617 21.10 -48.95 7.18
N ASP A 618 20.10 -48.40 6.45
CA ASP A 618 19.23 -48.95 5.35
C ASP A 618 18.06 -50.01 5.47
N GLU A 619 17.06 -49.80 4.55
CA GLU A 619 16.03 -50.68 3.88
C GLU A 619 14.54 -50.82 4.36
N ASP A 620 13.67 -51.41 3.49
CA ASP A 620 12.19 -51.18 3.26
C ASP A 620 11.42 -52.55 3.03
N LYS A 621 10.12 -52.80 2.74
CA LYS A 621 8.85 -52.07 2.40
C LYS A 621 7.60 -52.79 3.03
N SER A 622 6.36 -53.07 2.54
CA SER A 622 5.50 -52.99 1.30
C SER A 622 4.08 -53.58 1.61
N GLU A 623 2.95 -53.47 0.86
CA GLU A 623 2.29 -52.46 -0.03
C GLU A 623 0.89 -53.03 -0.52
N ILE A 624 0.02 -52.26 -1.23
CA ILE A 624 -1.12 -52.69 -2.16
C ILE A 624 -2.45 -53.31 -1.57
N GLU A 625 -3.69 -53.19 -2.14
CA GLU A 625 -4.38 -52.09 -2.90
C GLU A 625 -5.81 -51.68 -2.36
N ASP A 626 -7.07 -51.99 -2.80
CA ASP A 626 -7.83 -52.79 -3.81
C ASP A 626 -9.30 -52.17 -3.90
N GLU A 627 -10.37 -52.49 -4.69
CA GLU A 627 -10.77 -53.46 -5.76
C GLU A 627 -11.36 -52.73 -7.03
N GLU A 628 -12.62 -52.72 -7.55
CA GLU A 628 -13.99 -53.30 -7.34
C GLU A 628 -14.86 -53.17 -8.67
N ASN A 629 -16.16 -53.51 -8.70
CA ASN A 629 -17.00 -53.75 -9.92
C ASN A 629 -17.97 -52.58 -10.32
N ASN A 630 -18.48 -52.41 -11.57
CA ASN A 630 -18.50 -53.17 -12.85
C ASN A 630 -18.40 -52.16 -14.05
N GLU A 631 -18.75 -52.31 -15.35
CA GLU A 631 -19.51 -53.24 -16.22
C GLU A 631 -19.10 -53.03 -17.72
N ASP A 632 -19.60 -53.82 -18.69
CA ASP A 632 -19.21 -53.78 -20.13
C ASP A 632 -20.36 -53.49 -21.13
N LEU A 633 -20.02 -52.91 -22.29
CA LEU A 633 -20.60 -53.30 -23.60
C LEU A 633 -19.58 -53.10 -24.76
N THR A 634 -18.88 -54.17 -25.15
CA THR A 634 -17.93 -54.22 -26.29
C THR A 634 -18.59 -54.28 -27.70
N PRO A 635 -17.84 -54.26 -28.83
CA PRO A 635 -17.29 -55.55 -29.37
C PRO A 635 -15.97 -55.53 -30.19
N ARG A 636 -15.21 -56.64 -30.04
CA ARG A 636 -14.58 -57.51 -31.09
C ARG A 636 -13.11 -57.40 -31.60
N ILE A 637 -12.46 -58.59 -31.57
CA ILE A 637 -11.37 -59.16 -32.41
C ILE A 637 -9.92 -58.69 -32.11
N GLY A 638 -8.92 -59.56 -31.87
CA GLY A 638 -8.99 -61.01 -31.54
C GLY A 638 -7.69 -61.85 -31.72
N MET A 639 -7.42 -62.71 -30.73
CA MET A 639 -6.67 -64.00 -30.75
C MET A 639 -5.11 -64.08 -30.79
N ASP A 640 -4.63 -65.18 -30.18
CA ASP A 640 -3.31 -65.87 -30.23
C ASP A 640 -2.04 -65.18 -29.64
N SER A 641 -1.09 -65.84 -28.94
CA SER A 641 -1.01 -67.22 -28.35
C SER A 641 0.18 -67.41 -27.38
N ASP A 642 -0.01 -68.22 -26.32
CA ASP A 642 0.85 -69.23 -25.65
C ASP A 642 2.29 -68.99 -25.07
N ASP A 643 2.47 -69.53 -23.85
CA ASP A 643 3.62 -70.25 -23.18
C ASP A 643 5.08 -69.72 -23.09
N ASP A 644 5.92 -69.96 -22.05
CA ASP A 644 5.86 -70.38 -20.62
C ASP A 644 7.33 -70.53 -20.07
N ASP A 645 7.46 -70.57 -18.73
CA ASP A 645 8.36 -71.41 -17.89
C ASP A 645 9.81 -71.03 -17.40
N ASN A 646 10.00 -71.33 -16.11
CA ASN A 646 11.20 -71.72 -15.33
C ASN A 646 12.29 -70.66 -14.92
N SER A 647 12.89 -70.69 -13.70
CA SER A 647 12.87 -71.73 -12.65
C SER A 647 13.32 -71.32 -11.21
N LYS A 648 12.61 -71.85 -10.17
CA LYS A 648 13.11 -72.41 -8.84
C LYS A 648 13.77 -71.45 -7.78
N GLN A 649 13.75 -71.66 -6.43
CA GLN A 649 13.07 -72.61 -5.51
C GLN A 649 13.15 -72.23 -3.98
N ARG A 650 12.05 -72.46 -3.21
CA ARG A 650 11.90 -72.86 -1.75
C ARG A 650 12.50 -71.99 -0.59
N LEU A 651 11.78 -71.50 0.45
CA LEU A 651 10.81 -72.06 1.47
C LEU A 651 11.49 -72.78 2.68
N ILE A 652 11.14 -72.68 3.99
CA ILE A 652 10.03 -72.12 4.86
C ILE A 652 10.52 -72.15 6.39
N TRP A 653 9.89 -71.86 7.59
CA TRP A 653 8.53 -71.60 8.18
C TRP A 653 8.56 -71.16 9.70
N GLN A 654 7.44 -70.60 10.25
CA GLN A 654 6.98 -70.52 11.69
C GLN A 654 7.79 -69.74 12.78
N ALA A 655 7.24 -69.12 13.86
CA ALA A 655 5.88 -68.82 14.44
C ALA A 655 6.05 -67.92 15.72
N LEU A 656 5.13 -67.38 16.56
CA LEU A 656 3.70 -66.91 16.68
C LEU A 656 3.57 -66.24 18.11
N GLY A 657 2.53 -65.52 18.60
CA GLY A 657 1.24 -64.98 18.12
C GLY A 657 0.25 -64.63 19.29
N SER A 658 -0.78 -63.76 19.06
CA SER A 658 -1.94 -63.35 19.95
C SER A 658 -1.76 -62.09 20.87
N ILE A 659 -2.72 -61.19 21.23
CA ILE A 659 -4.22 -61.01 21.11
C ILE A 659 -5.04 -61.63 22.30
N PRO A 660 -6.18 -61.08 22.88
CA PRO A 660 -6.94 -59.79 22.78
C PRO A 660 -7.46 -59.12 24.13
N SER A 661 -8.26 -58.01 24.01
CA SER A 661 -9.50 -57.67 24.81
C SER A 661 -9.43 -56.84 26.14
N MET A 662 -10.48 -56.20 26.74
CA MET A 662 -11.80 -55.65 26.28
C MET A 662 -12.56 -54.75 27.32
N SER A 663 -13.02 -53.55 26.91
CA SER A 663 -14.37 -52.93 27.17
C SER A 663 -14.89 -52.51 28.60
N LYS A 664 -15.93 -51.63 28.58
CA LYS A 664 -17.01 -51.37 29.61
C LYS A 664 -16.64 -50.56 30.90
N ARG A 665 -17.55 -49.80 31.55
CA ARG A 665 -18.82 -49.08 31.18
C ARG A 665 -19.35 -48.25 32.39
N LEU A 666 -20.29 -47.31 32.15
CA LEU A 666 -21.35 -46.76 33.06
C LEU A 666 -21.01 -45.74 34.17
N ARG A 667 -21.73 -44.58 34.11
CA ARG A 667 -22.41 -43.80 35.20
C ARG A 667 -21.56 -43.26 36.38
N SER A 668 -21.94 -42.21 37.12
CA SER A 668 -23.22 -41.48 37.24
C SER A 668 -22.98 -39.94 37.25
N GLN A 669 -23.99 -39.05 37.28
CA GLN A 669 -24.52 -38.38 38.49
C GLN A 669 -23.51 -38.26 39.67
N GLU A 670 -23.40 -37.14 40.39
CA GLU A 670 -24.36 -36.05 40.59
C GLU A 670 -23.73 -34.82 41.27
N HIS A 671 -24.49 -33.70 41.36
CA HIS A 671 -24.21 -32.55 42.23
C HIS A 671 -22.88 -31.78 41.87
N ASN A 672 -22.63 -30.52 42.28
CA ASN A 672 -23.50 -29.59 43.01
C ASN A 672 -23.32 -28.11 42.59
N GLU A 673 -24.24 -27.29 43.09
CA GLU A 673 -24.03 -25.93 43.64
C GLU A 673 -23.12 -24.91 42.93
N THR A 674 -23.80 -23.93 42.33
CA THR A 674 -23.76 -22.47 42.64
C THR A 674 -22.47 -21.68 42.45
N THR A 675 -22.48 -20.55 41.73
CA THR A 675 -23.08 -19.21 42.07
C THR A 675 -22.36 -18.50 43.23
N LEU A 676 -22.38 -17.15 43.20
CA LEU A 676 -21.72 -16.21 44.13
C LEU A 676 -20.18 -16.28 44.04
N SER A 677 -19.49 -15.33 43.39
CA SER A 677 -19.27 -13.94 43.83
C SER A 677 -18.54 -13.81 45.16
N TYR A 678 -17.71 -12.78 45.33
CA TYR A 678 -18.03 -11.77 46.35
C TYR A 678 -17.42 -10.39 46.05
N ARG A 679 -18.06 -9.40 46.69
CA ARG A 679 -17.74 -7.98 46.87
C ARG A 679 -16.22 -7.71 47.01
N LYS A 680 -15.68 -6.59 46.54
CA LYS A 680 -15.97 -5.20 46.99
C LYS A 680 -15.60 -4.18 45.88
N ARG A 681 -16.27 -3.05 45.61
CA ARG A 681 -17.08 -2.05 46.36
C ARG A 681 -16.30 -0.73 46.48
N ALA A 682 -16.89 0.37 46.01
CA ALA A 682 -16.45 1.79 46.11
C ALA A 682 -15.15 2.12 45.32
N LYS A 683 -15.14 3.13 44.41
CA LYS A 683 -15.38 4.59 44.55
C LYS A 683 -14.29 5.31 45.37
N LEU A 684 -13.75 6.47 44.95
CA LEU A 684 -13.62 7.14 43.63
C LEU A 684 -12.68 8.37 43.80
N ASN A 685 -12.13 8.90 42.71
CA ASN A 685 -11.28 10.11 42.58
C ASN A 685 -9.79 9.91 42.99
N ASN A 686 -8.80 10.28 42.16
CA ASN A 686 -8.48 11.56 41.47
C ASN A 686 -7.91 12.60 42.46
N TRP A 687 -6.85 13.36 42.16
CA TRP A 687 -6.51 14.03 40.88
C TRP A 687 -5.01 14.05 40.51
N ARG A 688 -4.74 14.54 39.27
CA ARG A 688 -3.46 15.05 38.71
C ARG A 688 -2.75 16.10 39.63
N TYR A 689 -1.48 16.48 39.46
CA TYR A 689 -0.98 17.41 38.40
C TYR A 689 0.56 17.57 38.31
N TYR A 690 1.08 17.52 37.07
CA TYR A 690 2.21 18.26 36.45
C TYR A 690 3.67 18.17 36.99
N SER A 691 4.61 18.15 36.04
CA SER A 691 6.09 18.24 36.15
C SER A 691 6.58 19.71 36.25
N PRO A 692 7.90 20.03 36.28
CA PRO A 692 9.15 19.21 36.36
C PRO A 692 9.94 19.51 37.69
N PRO A 693 11.26 19.19 37.91
CA PRO A 693 12.30 18.61 37.04
C PRO A 693 13.11 17.42 37.63
N GLU A 694 14.08 16.95 36.81
CA GLU A 694 15.38 16.32 37.16
C GLU A 694 15.50 15.35 38.35
N VAL A 695 15.68 14.05 38.05
CA VAL A 695 16.96 13.28 38.19
C VAL A 695 16.71 11.80 37.87
N LEU A 696 17.62 11.17 37.14
CA LEU A 696 17.66 9.73 36.88
C LEU A 696 18.53 9.03 37.94
N PHE A 697 18.13 7.86 38.44
CA PHE A 697 19.07 6.94 39.08
C PHE A 697 18.83 5.47 38.71
N ILE A 698 19.61 4.98 37.75
CA ILE A 698 19.83 3.56 37.55
C ILE A 698 20.89 3.13 38.57
N ALA A 699 20.47 2.48 39.66
CA ALA A 699 21.38 1.96 40.68
C ALA A 699 21.93 0.57 40.30
N GLY A 700 22.57 0.49 39.13
CA GLY A 700 23.41 -0.65 38.77
C GLY A 700 24.65 -0.65 39.65
N VAL A 701 24.58 -1.31 40.82
CA VAL A 701 25.76 -1.47 41.69
C VAL A 701 26.67 -2.54 41.10
N THR A 702 27.51 -2.08 40.19
CA THR A 702 28.67 -2.81 39.66
C THR A 702 29.77 -2.83 40.74
N ILE A 703 29.83 -3.91 41.53
CA ILE A 703 31.04 -4.32 42.30
C ILE A 703 31.70 -5.63 41.73
N HIS A 704 32.11 -5.72 40.46
CA HIS A 704 31.30 -5.37 39.28
C HIS A 704 29.96 -6.17 39.19
N ARG A 705 29.51 -6.77 40.30
CA ARG A 705 28.15 -7.28 40.55
C ARG A 705 27.71 -6.92 41.99
N ARG A 706 26.48 -6.44 42.16
CA ARG A 706 25.66 -6.47 43.41
C ARG A 706 26.16 -5.60 44.61
N ARG A 707 25.32 -4.63 45.05
CA ARG A 707 24.59 -4.60 46.36
C ARG A 707 24.08 -3.20 46.83
N LEU A 708 22.77 -2.99 46.66
CA LEU A 708 21.76 -2.71 47.71
C LEU A 708 21.83 -1.50 48.69
N LEU A 709 21.00 -0.49 48.38
CA LEU A 709 19.76 -0.05 49.08
C LEU A 709 19.72 0.49 50.54
N PHE A 710 18.69 1.32 50.73
CA PHE A 710 17.89 1.60 51.94
C PHE A 710 18.39 2.62 52.98
N ILE A 711 18.12 3.90 52.69
CA ILE A 711 17.60 4.83 53.71
C ILE A 711 16.34 5.52 53.17
N TRP A 712 15.19 4.87 53.35
CA TRP A 712 13.88 5.54 53.29
C TRP A 712 13.51 5.87 54.74
N TRP A 713 13.85 7.06 55.28
CA TRP A 713 13.29 7.54 56.58
C TRP A 713 13.52 9.03 56.93
N VAL A 714 14.43 9.75 56.28
CA VAL A 714 14.65 11.18 56.57
C VAL A 714 13.56 12.03 55.88
N LEU A 715 12.63 12.55 56.69
CA LEU A 715 11.60 13.56 56.37
C LEU A 715 10.28 13.12 55.71
N VAL A 716 9.58 12.17 56.34
CA VAL A 716 8.09 12.21 56.39
C VAL A 716 7.59 13.35 57.33
N PHE A 717 8.49 13.99 58.08
CA PHE A 717 8.17 14.97 59.12
C PHE A 717 8.23 16.45 58.70
N ALA A 718 8.51 16.77 57.43
CA ALA A 718 8.53 18.14 56.90
C ALA A 718 7.12 18.71 56.59
N ILE A 719 6.21 18.54 57.56
CA ILE A 719 5.05 19.41 57.82
C ILE A 719 3.99 19.50 56.70
N CYS A 720 2.93 18.72 56.87
CA CYS A 720 1.61 19.09 56.39
C CYS A 720 1.18 20.43 57.01
N TYR A 721 0.93 21.49 56.22
CA TYR A 721 0.17 22.63 56.72
C TYR A 721 -0.77 23.26 55.68
N SER A 722 -2.00 23.51 56.12
CA SER A 722 -3.00 24.37 55.50
C SER A 722 -3.61 23.94 54.14
N TRP A 723 -4.50 22.94 54.20
CA TRP A 723 -5.72 22.93 53.38
C TRP A 723 -6.76 23.95 53.92
N THR A 724 -6.30 25.11 54.40
CA THR A 724 -7.08 26.01 55.29
C THR A 724 -7.18 27.46 54.78
N VAL A 725 -6.56 27.81 53.65
CA VAL A 725 -6.80 29.10 52.95
C VAL A 725 -7.86 28.94 51.85
N CYS A 726 -8.99 28.37 52.25
CA CYS A 726 -10.18 28.30 51.40
C CYS A 726 -10.79 29.71 51.21
N ARG A 727 -11.42 29.97 50.05
CA ARG A 727 -12.51 30.96 49.85
C ARG A 727 -12.26 32.47 50.08
N ARG A 728 -11.14 32.93 50.65
CA ARG A 728 -11.01 34.35 51.08
C ARG A 728 -10.77 35.42 50.00
N LEU A 729 -10.37 35.07 48.77
CA LEU A 729 -10.21 36.06 47.67
C LEU A 729 -11.31 36.01 46.59
N ALA A 730 -12.35 35.20 46.76
CA ALA A 730 -13.43 35.03 45.77
C ALA A 730 -14.44 36.20 45.70
N LYS A 731 -14.01 37.46 45.94
CA LYS A 731 -14.97 38.56 46.19
C LYS A 731 -14.52 40.02 46.05
N ARG A 732 -13.41 40.38 45.36
CA ARG A 732 -12.89 41.77 45.44
C ARG A 732 -12.40 42.52 44.19
N LEU A 733 -12.47 41.95 42.97
CA LEU A 733 -12.15 42.69 41.73
C LEU A 733 -13.24 42.50 40.66
N THR A 734 -14.44 42.95 40.98
CA THR A 734 -15.51 43.27 40.02
C THR A 734 -15.39 44.73 39.58
N GLY A 735 -15.51 45.05 38.28
CA GLY A 735 -15.61 46.45 37.86
C GLY A 735 -15.74 46.70 36.35
N HIS A 736 -16.96 47.08 35.93
CA HIS A 736 -17.33 47.87 34.73
C HIS A 736 -16.95 47.34 33.31
N GLY A 737 -17.75 47.56 32.25
CA GLY A 737 -19.15 48.01 32.17
C GLY A 737 -19.50 48.72 30.84
N LEU A 738 -20.79 48.65 30.43
CA LEU A 738 -21.48 49.47 29.38
C LEU A 738 -21.06 49.24 27.90
N CYS A 739 -21.88 49.49 26.86
CA CYS A 739 -23.34 49.30 26.68
C CYS A 739 -23.76 49.37 25.18
N GLN A 740 -24.75 48.55 24.77
CA GLN A 740 -26.01 48.84 24.01
C GLN A 740 -26.11 49.98 22.93
N VAL A 741 -26.98 49.95 21.89
CA VAL A 741 -28.06 49.03 21.43
C VAL A 741 -28.44 49.27 19.94
N GLY A 742 -29.10 48.30 19.28
CA GLY A 742 -29.89 48.48 18.03
C GLY A 742 -30.60 47.19 17.59
N ASN A 743 -31.91 47.20 17.27
CA ASN A 743 -32.76 45.98 17.18
C ASN A 743 -33.78 46.00 16.02
N THR A 744 -34.02 44.83 15.40
CA THR A 744 -35.32 44.17 15.02
C THR A 744 -34.99 42.92 14.16
N THR A 745 -35.33 41.64 14.39
CA THR A 745 -36.55 40.88 14.83
C THR A 745 -37.66 40.79 13.75
N LEU A 746 -38.28 39.65 13.38
CA LEU A 746 -38.34 38.25 13.88
C LEU A 746 -38.27 37.25 12.69
N GLY A 747 -38.13 35.92 12.85
CA GLY A 747 -37.78 35.12 14.04
C GLY A 747 -38.48 33.74 14.16
N SER A 748 -37.70 32.70 14.49
CA SER A 748 -38.12 31.42 15.08
C SER A 748 -36.88 30.71 15.64
N GLY A 749 -36.84 30.03 16.79
CA GLY A 749 -37.86 29.77 17.80
C GLY A 749 -37.24 29.09 19.05
N LEU A 750 -36.00 29.46 19.39
CA LEU A 750 -35.22 28.93 20.52
C LEU A 750 -34.57 30.10 21.29
N PRO A 751 -34.43 30.01 22.63
CA PRO A 751 -34.18 31.18 23.47
C PRO A 751 -32.71 31.64 23.49
N PRO A 752 -32.44 32.95 23.68
CA PRO A 752 -31.14 33.58 23.39
C PRO A 752 -29.99 33.23 24.35
N TYR A 753 -30.20 32.40 25.37
CA TYR A 753 -29.14 32.04 26.34
C TYR A 753 -28.21 30.90 25.88
N ARG A 754 -28.48 30.22 24.75
CA ARG A 754 -27.53 29.25 24.16
C ARG A 754 -26.40 29.89 23.34
N LEU A 755 -26.58 31.11 22.83
CA LEU A 755 -25.60 31.78 21.95
C LEU A 755 -24.37 32.34 22.67
N ILE A 756 -24.40 32.45 24.01
CA ILE A 756 -23.25 32.90 24.81
C ILE A 756 -22.49 31.70 25.44
N LEU A 757 -23.15 30.54 25.61
CA LEU A 757 -22.53 29.38 26.26
C LEU A 757 -21.49 28.65 25.38
N LEU A 758 -21.58 28.79 24.05
CA LEU A 758 -20.57 28.28 23.11
C LEU A 758 -19.32 29.17 23.01
N ALA A 759 -19.35 30.40 23.52
CA ALA A 759 -18.21 31.33 23.46
C ALA A 759 -17.23 31.19 24.64
N LEU A 760 -17.58 30.44 25.70
CA LEU A 760 -16.78 30.31 26.92
C LEU A 760 -16.60 28.85 27.42
N LEU A 761 -17.07 27.86 26.67
CA LEU A 761 -16.69 26.46 26.85
C LEU A 761 -15.80 26.05 25.66
N GLY A 762 -14.48 26.16 25.85
CA GLY A 762 -13.46 25.90 24.84
C GLY A 762 -13.34 24.43 24.43
N VAL A 763 -14.37 23.92 23.73
CA VAL A 763 -14.30 22.67 22.99
C VAL A 763 -13.45 22.92 21.75
N ARG A 764 -12.13 22.88 21.92
CA ARG A 764 -11.22 22.73 20.79
C ARG A 764 -11.66 21.51 20.00
N SER A 765 -11.89 21.73 18.73
CA SER A 765 -12.01 20.69 17.72
C SER A 765 -10.74 19.83 17.64
N PRO A 766 -10.78 18.69 16.95
CA PRO A 766 -9.59 18.06 16.39
C PRO A 766 -8.88 18.99 15.37
N ASN A 767 -8.16 20.00 15.89
CA ASN A 767 -7.28 20.99 15.23
C ASN A 767 -8.02 22.14 14.42
N PRO A 768 -7.93 23.49 14.74
CA PRO A 768 -8.78 24.65 14.21
C PRO A 768 -8.42 25.57 12.96
N MET A 769 -9.38 26.16 12.21
CA MET A 769 -9.33 26.22 10.71
C MET A 769 -8.62 27.39 9.97
N LYS A 770 -7.88 27.12 8.85
CA LYS A 770 -7.46 28.15 7.85
C LYS A 770 -7.00 27.69 6.43
N VAL A 771 -7.81 27.90 5.38
CA VAL A 771 -7.32 27.94 3.98
C VAL A 771 -6.54 29.24 3.74
N ILE A 772 -5.39 29.18 3.08
CA ILE A 772 -4.48 30.32 2.81
C ILE A 772 -4.70 30.95 1.43
N GLU A 773 -4.91 30.15 0.39
CA GLU A 773 -5.16 30.66 -0.97
C GLU A 773 -6.03 29.66 -1.75
N VAL A 774 -6.76 30.15 -2.75
CA VAL A 774 -7.42 29.33 -3.78
C VAL A 774 -7.21 30.07 -5.10
N CYS A 775 -6.04 29.92 -5.74
CA CYS A 775 -5.68 30.71 -6.93
C CYS A 775 -6.27 30.14 -8.23
N ARG A 776 -5.73 30.50 -9.40
CA ARG A 776 -5.98 29.83 -10.69
C ARG A 776 -4.68 29.67 -11.47
N VAL A 777 -4.74 28.74 -12.41
CA VAL A 777 -3.65 28.21 -13.22
C VAL A 777 -4.26 27.93 -14.57
N ALA A 778 -4.21 28.92 -15.43
CA ALA A 778 -4.31 28.63 -16.84
C ALA A 778 -2.94 28.11 -17.30
N PRO A 779 -2.86 27.52 -18.50
CA PRO A 779 -1.66 26.89 -19.01
C PRO A 779 -0.75 27.80 -19.81
N THR A 780 -0.20 27.43 -20.97
CA THR A 780 1.13 27.98 -21.35
C THR A 780 1.27 28.32 -22.84
N PRO A 781 1.91 29.44 -23.22
CA PRO A 781 1.83 29.98 -24.57
C PRO A 781 2.91 29.37 -25.50
N SER A 782 2.92 29.75 -26.77
CA SER A 782 2.30 28.85 -27.74
C SER A 782 2.52 29.22 -29.23
N SER A 783 3.71 29.04 -29.82
CA SER A 783 3.88 29.16 -31.29
C SER A 783 4.19 27.82 -31.95
N PRO A 784 3.60 27.45 -33.11
CA PRO A 784 2.42 28.02 -33.82
C PRO A 784 1.04 27.53 -33.33
N ALA A 785 -0.03 27.95 -34.01
CA ALA A 785 -1.36 28.26 -33.44
C ALA A 785 -2.35 27.17 -32.96
N TYR A 786 -3.33 27.73 -32.22
CA TYR A 786 -4.71 27.29 -32.07
C TYR A 786 -5.32 26.92 -33.43
N SER A 787 -5.63 25.63 -33.60
CA SER A 787 -6.21 25.04 -34.81
C SER A 787 -6.99 23.78 -34.44
N ALA A 788 -7.95 23.35 -35.27
CA ALA A 788 -8.69 22.10 -35.10
C ALA A 788 -8.01 20.87 -35.75
N ALA A 789 -6.68 20.87 -35.80
CA ALA A 789 -5.89 19.66 -35.58
C ALA A 789 -5.45 19.57 -34.14
N GLN A 790 -5.69 20.59 -33.29
CA GLN A 790 -5.41 20.50 -31.88
C GLN A 790 -6.55 20.91 -30.88
N THR A 791 -7.83 20.93 -31.25
CA THR A 791 -8.91 21.35 -30.34
C THR A 791 -9.92 20.39 -29.58
N SER A 792 -10.18 19.05 -29.67
CA SER A 792 -11.63 18.62 -29.73
C SER A 792 -12.26 17.21 -29.44
N LEU A 793 -12.34 16.65 -28.22
CA LEU A 793 -12.22 15.15 -28.11
C LEU A 793 -13.43 14.19 -28.01
N PRO A 794 -14.02 13.58 -29.06
CA PRO A 794 -14.95 12.46 -28.94
C PRO A 794 -14.45 11.26 -28.20
N ILE A 795 -15.43 10.43 -27.89
CA ILE A 795 -15.49 9.82 -26.61
C ILE A 795 -16.19 8.44 -26.62
N THR A 796 -15.80 7.49 -25.76
CA THR A 796 -15.51 6.11 -26.17
C THR A 796 -16.20 4.89 -25.55
N PHE A 797 -16.24 3.70 -26.22
CA PHE A 797 -17.04 2.51 -25.76
C PHE A 797 -16.61 1.74 -24.58
N PHE A 798 -15.66 2.34 -23.99
CA PHE A 798 -15.15 1.84 -22.81
C PHE A 798 -16.04 2.57 -21.72
N ASP A 799 -16.45 3.82 -21.85
CA ASP A 799 -16.67 4.71 -20.70
C ASP A 799 -18.05 5.08 -20.06
N VAL A 800 -19.15 5.31 -20.80
CA VAL A 800 -20.56 5.51 -20.35
C VAL A 800 -20.92 5.17 -18.90
N LEU A 801 -20.77 3.91 -18.54
CA LEU A 801 -21.52 3.32 -17.44
C LEU A 801 -21.08 3.79 -16.05
N TRP A 802 -20.05 4.63 -16.02
CA TRP A 802 -19.56 5.27 -14.82
C TRP A 802 -20.14 6.68 -14.57
N LEU A 803 -20.84 7.42 -15.45
CA LEU A 803 -20.84 8.90 -15.28
C LEU A 803 -21.29 9.42 -13.93
N ASN A 804 -22.35 8.84 -13.38
CA ASN A 804 -22.84 9.23 -12.07
C ASN A 804 -22.07 8.58 -10.92
N MET A 805 -20.91 7.98 -11.14
CA MET A 805 -20.11 7.44 -10.06
C MET A 805 -19.66 8.58 -9.11
N PRO A 806 -19.23 8.28 -7.86
CA PRO A 806 -19.49 9.30 -6.83
C PRO A 806 -18.46 9.53 -5.68
N PRO A 807 -17.95 10.73 -5.23
CA PRO A 807 -16.77 11.65 -5.58
C PRO A 807 -15.17 11.58 -5.50
N VAL A 808 -14.42 11.35 -6.60
CA VAL A 808 -13.09 10.66 -6.86
C VAL A 808 -11.87 11.37 -6.27
N LYS A 809 -11.00 10.78 -5.42
CA LYS A 809 -9.92 11.53 -4.68
C LYS A 809 -8.48 10.83 -4.62
N ARG A 810 -7.23 11.42 -4.61
CA ARG A 810 -5.83 10.78 -4.35
C ARG A 810 -4.73 11.46 -3.45
N LEU A 811 -4.16 10.74 -2.46
CA LEU A 811 -3.76 11.13 -1.08
C LEU A 811 -2.27 10.56 -0.79
N PHE A 812 -1.29 11.35 -0.21
CA PHE A 812 0.26 11.49 -0.35
C PHE A 812 1.62 10.92 0.33
N PHE A 813 2.66 11.34 1.16
CA PHE A 813 3.18 12.30 2.26
C PHE A 813 4.73 12.47 2.34
N TYR A 814 5.32 13.68 2.38
CA TYR A 814 6.75 13.96 2.10
C TYR A 814 7.73 14.74 3.06
N GLU A 815 8.88 14.06 3.27
CA GLU A 815 9.99 13.98 4.24
C GLU A 815 11.21 14.91 4.16
N ALA A 816 11.20 16.02 4.92
CA ALA A 816 12.26 16.48 5.85
C ALA A 816 11.75 17.73 6.63
N SER A 817 12.48 18.39 7.55
CA SER A 817 11.93 19.60 8.25
C SER A 817 12.06 20.98 7.60
N TYR A 818 11.00 21.66 7.11
CA TYR A 818 10.98 23.14 6.88
C TYR A 818 10.14 23.81 8.03
N SER A 819 9.53 24.98 7.78
CA SER A 819 8.78 25.92 8.65
C SER A 819 7.52 26.52 7.93
N SER A 820 7.34 27.85 7.75
CA SER A 820 6.17 28.52 7.11
C SER A 820 6.47 29.70 6.12
N THR A 821 7.75 29.91 5.80
CA THR A 821 8.53 30.88 4.99
C THR A 821 9.50 30.30 3.91
N THR A 822 10.46 29.40 4.18
CA THR A 822 11.42 28.85 3.19
C THR A 822 10.79 28.32 1.91
N PHE A 823 9.94 27.29 1.90
CA PHE A 823 9.35 26.90 0.62
C PHE A 823 8.59 28.08 -0.01
N SER A 824 8.17 29.04 0.87
CA SER A 824 7.45 30.29 0.64
C SER A 824 8.26 31.45 0.10
N GLU A 825 9.57 31.38 -0.15
CA GLU A 825 10.18 32.33 -1.12
C GLU A 825 10.73 31.63 -2.37
N ILE A 826 10.73 30.31 -2.34
CA ILE A 826 11.86 29.58 -2.90
C ILE A 826 11.37 28.52 -3.83
N VAL A 827 10.18 28.04 -3.55
CA VAL A 827 9.77 26.82 -4.15
C VAL A 827 8.36 26.79 -4.48
N LEU A 828 7.52 27.80 -4.19
CA LEU A 828 6.31 27.99 -4.99
C LEU A 828 6.53 28.93 -6.16
N PRO A 829 7.69 29.65 -6.26
CA PRO A 829 8.68 29.86 -7.33
C PRO A 829 9.36 28.72 -8.07
N LYS A 830 9.31 27.48 -7.59
CA LYS A 830 9.32 26.36 -8.54
C LYS A 830 7.93 25.69 -8.58
N LEU A 831 7.11 25.93 -7.54
CA LEU A 831 6.09 24.98 -7.14
C LEU A 831 5.12 24.88 -8.22
N LYS A 832 4.41 25.97 -8.48
CA LYS A 832 3.51 26.09 -9.59
C LYS A 832 4.50 26.22 -10.82
N HIS A 833 4.89 27.24 -11.61
CA HIS A 833 6.00 27.17 -12.62
C HIS A 833 7.24 26.38 -12.19
N SER A 834 7.25 25.11 -12.48
CA SER A 834 6.91 24.47 -13.73
C SER A 834 5.47 24.08 -14.21
N LEU A 835 4.38 24.33 -13.46
CA LEU A 835 3.06 23.63 -13.41
C LEU A 835 2.62 23.33 -14.80
N SER A 836 2.21 24.39 -15.44
CA SER A 836 1.50 24.35 -16.66
C SER A 836 2.40 24.21 -17.91
N LEU A 837 3.71 23.86 -17.79
CA LEU A 837 4.59 23.46 -18.93
C LEU A 837 4.28 22.01 -19.32
N THR A 838 3.38 21.34 -18.64
CA THR A 838 2.62 20.33 -19.35
C THR A 838 1.20 20.50 -19.28
N LEU A 839 0.69 21.59 -18.74
CA LEU A 839 -0.63 21.95 -19.13
C LEU A 839 -0.75 22.10 -20.66
N HIS A 840 0.26 21.77 -21.49
CA HIS A 840 0.02 21.01 -22.73
C HIS A 840 0.72 19.65 -23.16
N HIS A 841 1.10 18.57 -22.42
CA HIS A 841 1.38 17.16 -22.98
C HIS A 841 0.57 15.87 -22.45
N TYR A 842 -0.73 15.99 -22.10
CA TYR A 842 -1.96 15.30 -21.49
C TYR A 842 -3.47 15.97 -21.37
N LEU A 843 -4.20 16.65 -22.27
CA LEU A 843 -4.94 17.95 -21.99
C LEU A 843 -6.22 18.01 -21.16
N PRO A 844 -7.03 16.97 -21.15
CA PRO A 844 -8.36 17.07 -20.62
C PRO A 844 -8.45 17.21 -19.14
N LEU A 845 -8.46 18.44 -18.64
CA LEU A 845 -7.98 18.58 -17.29
C LEU A 845 -8.46 19.74 -16.45
N ALA A 846 -8.11 20.99 -16.75
CA ALA A 846 -8.91 22.09 -16.19
C ALA A 846 -10.26 22.15 -16.90
N SER A 847 -10.89 21.01 -17.08
CA SER A 847 -12.06 20.73 -17.85
C SER A 847 -13.34 20.39 -17.13
N SER A 848 -14.45 20.46 -17.83
CA SER A 848 -15.73 20.07 -17.33
C SER A 848 -16.53 19.53 -18.46
N LEU A 849 -17.33 18.55 -18.09
CA LEU A 849 -18.32 17.87 -18.86
C LEU A 849 -19.39 18.96 -18.82
N THR A 850 -19.33 19.90 -19.77
CA THR A 850 -20.44 20.75 -20.20
C THR A 850 -21.58 19.84 -20.61
N TRP A 851 -22.83 20.06 -20.20
CA TRP A 851 -23.97 19.46 -20.90
C TRP A 851 -24.78 20.48 -21.71
N PRO A 852 -24.45 20.76 -22.99
CA PRO A 852 -25.31 21.58 -23.83
C PRO A 852 -26.58 20.86 -24.28
N PRO A 853 -27.70 21.55 -24.45
CA PRO A 853 -29.00 20.88 -24.38
C PRO A 853 -29.45 20.21 -25.69
N ASP A 854 -29.20 20.89 -26.81
CA ASP A 854 -29.78 20.72 -28.17
C ASP A 854 -29.24 19.53 -28.99
N SER A 855 -28.96 18.45 -28.29
CA SER A 855 -27.63 17.90 -28.41
C SER A 855 -27.79 16.40 -28.19
N ASP A 856 -27.36 15.54 -29.12
CA ASP A 856 -27.70 14.10 -29.05
C ASP A 856 -26.56 13.03 -29.21
N LYS A 857 -25.30 13.38 -28.94
CA LYS A 857 -24.16 12.53 -28.46
C LYS A 857 -22.93 13.27 -27.70
N PRO A 858 -22.75 13.26 -26.32
CA PRO A 858 -21.62 13.80 -25.45
C PRO A 858 -20.19 14.30 -25.93
N ILE A 859 -19.51 15.38 -25.40
CA ILE A 859 -18.27 15.95 -26.04
C ILE A 859 -17.03 16.55 -25.26
N ILE A 860 -15.91 15.91 -24.90
CA ILE A 860 -14.79 16.60 -24.17
C ILE A 860 -14.42 18.10 -24.52
N GLN A 861 -14.88 19.21 -23.82
CA GLN A 861 -14.70 20.69 -24.20
C GLN A 861 -13.86 21.75 -23.34
N TYR A 862 -13.30 22.84 -23.98
CA TYR A 862 -12.57 24.08 -23.50
C TYR A 862 -12.93 25.31 -24.33
N VAL A 863 -12.57 26.49 -23.81
CA VAL A 863 -12.49 27.79 -24.50
C VAL A 863 -11.21 28.52 -24.09
N GLU A 864 -10.69 29.42 -24.91
CA GLU A 864 -9.51 30.25 -24.59
C GLU A 864 -9.74 31.13 -23.36
N GLY A 865 -8.69 31.45 -22.59
CA GLY A 865 -8.76 32.41 -21.48
C GLY A 865 -9.46 31.93 -20.19
N ASP A 866 -10.70 31.45 -20.31
CA ASP A 866 -11.77 31.52 -19.30
C ASP A 866 -11.53 30.69 -18.03
N ASP A 867 -10.76 29.62 -18.13
CA ASP A 867 -10.54 28.69 -17.05
C ASP A 867 -9.11 28.18 -16.92
N ALA A 868 -8.97 27.23 -16.02
CA ALA A 868 -7.78 27.09 -15.24
C ALA A 868 -8.04 26.12 -14.11
N VAL A 869 -6.94 25.45 -13.81
CA VAL A 869 -6.59 24.80 -12.58
C VAL A 869 -6.66 25.81 -11.41
N SER A 870 -7.83 26.00 -10.80
CA SER A 870 -7.93 26.68 -9.47
C SER A 870 -7.00 26.04 -8.50
N LEU A 871 -6.45 26.81 -7.56
CA LEU A 871 -5.50 26.24 -6.64
C LEU A 871 -5.56 26.59 -5.12
N THR A 872 -6.35 25.79 -4.37
CA THR A 872 -6.42 25.60 -2.91
C THR A 872 -5.08 25.27 -2.24
N ILE A 873 -4.69 26.12 -1.30
CA ILE A 873 -3.63 26.02 -0.29
C ILE A 873 -4.23 26.21 1.11
N ALA A 874 -4.00 25.37 2.12
CA ALA A 874 -4.53 25.55 3.49
C ALA A 874 -3.53 25.25 4.63
N GLU A 875 -4.01 25.04 5.85
CA GLU A 875 -3.26 24.83 7.09
C GLU A 875 -3.70 23.57 7.86
N SER A 876 -2.74 22.82 8.43
CA SER A 876 -3.07 21.76 9.40
C SER A 876 -1.97 21.29 10.38
N GLU A 877 -1.86 21.81 11.61
CA GLU A 877 -0.95 21.29 12.68
C GLU A 877 -1.30 19.89 13.24
N ALA A 878 -1.65 18.93 12.40
CA ALA A 878 -2.09 17.60 12.83
C ALA A 878 -0.87 16.67 13.11
N ASP A 879 -1.00 15.66 14.00
CA ASP A 879 0.14 14.84 14.44
C ASP A 879 0.69 13.97 13.33
N PHE A 880 1.82 14.45 12.87
CA PHE A 880 2.50 13.85 11.79
C PHE A 880 2.84 12.37 12.02
N HIS A 881 3.20 11.87 13.22
CA HIS A 881 3.46 10.42 13.44
C HIS A 881 2.27 9.52 13.78
N HIS A 882 1.06 10.07 13.89
CA HIS A 882 -0.17 9.29 14.15
C HIS A 882 -1.09 9.34 12.95
N LEU A 883 -1.50 10.58 12.69
CA LEU A 883 -2.15 11.00 11.47
C LEU A 883 -1.21 10.80 10.29
N SER A 884 0.03 10.42 10.60
CA SER A 884 0.59 9.30 9.93
C SER A 884 1.34 8.21 10.76
N SER A 885 0.75 6.98 10.87
CA SER A 885 1.23 5.85 11.74
C SER A 885 1.16 4.38 11.25
N ASN A 886 1.58 3.44 12.13
CA ASN A 886 1.62 1.94 11.97
C ASN A 886 0.35 1.28 12.51
N SER A 887 -0.72 2.05 12.56
CA SER A 887 -1.89 1.70 13.32
C SER A 887 -3.17 1.99 12.54
N PHE A 888 -3.95 2.97 12.96
CA PHE A 888 -5.38 2.71 13.07
C PHE A 888 -6.13 4.08 13.28
N ARG A 889 -6.76 4.75 12.28
CA ARG A 889 -7.36 6.16 12.38
C ARG A 889 -8.88 6.27 12.07
N GLU A 890 -9.51 7.47 12.04
CA GLU A 890 -10.96 7.83 11.84
C GLU A 890 -11.25 8.95 10.77
N ILE A 891 -12.27 8.86 9.88
CA ILE A 891 -12.38 9.77 8.69
C ILE A 891 -12.30 11.27 8.92
N LYS A 892 -12.82 11.80 10.02
CA LYS A 892 -12.72 13.26 10.24
C LYS A 892 -11.27 13.70 10.42
N GLU A 893 -10.39 12.77 10.80
CA GLU A 893 -8.95 12.87 10.61
C GLU A 893 -8.67 13.04 9.10
N ILE A 894 -9.22 12.20 8.23
CA ILE A 894 -8.99 12.14 6.78
C ILE A 894 -9.56 13.20 5.84
N GLN A 895 -10.80 13.62 6.03
CA GLN A 895 -11.56 14.27 4.97
C GLN A 895 -11.24 15.74 4.70
N PRO A 896 -10.91 16.60 5.69
CA PRO A 896 -10.65 18.04 5.46
C PRO A 896 -9.51 18.33 4.50
N PHE A 897 -8.74 17.30 4.24
CA PHE A 897 -7.52 17.36 3.48
C PHE A 897 -7.89 17.42 2.02
N LEU A 898 -8.94 16.66 1.69
CA LEU A 898 -9.54 16.61 0.39
C LEU A 898 -10.07 17.96 -0.08
N PRO A 899 -9.73 18.39 -1.30
CA PRO A 899 -10.57 19.33 -1.99
C PRO A 899 -11.87 18.62 -2.33
N ASN A 900 -12.94 19.38 -2.52
CA ASN A 900 -14.18 18.85 -3.05
C ASN A 900 -14.36 19.32 -4.47
N LEU A 901 -14.72 18.36 -5.30
CA LEU A 901 -15.08 18.63 -6.66
C LEU A 901 -16.46 19.28 -6.72
N PRO A 902 -16.63 20.45 -7.36
CA PRO A 902 -17.84 21.25 -7.20
C PRO A 902 -18.89 20.96 -8.29
N ALA A 903 -19.88 20.15 -7.96
CA ALA A 903 -20.82 19.57 -8.92
C ALA A 903 -21.91 20.48 -9.49
N SER A 904 -22.22 20.29 -10.77
CA SER A 904 -23.54 20.59 -11.37
C SER A 904 -23.86 19.63 -12.52
N ASP A 905 -25.15 19.50 -12.84
CA ASP A 905 -25.72 18.66 -13.91
C ASP A 905 -25.11 18.88 -15.29
N THR A 906 -24.43 20.01 -15.49
CA THR A 906 -23.76 20.36 -16.74
C THR A 906 -22.31 20.82 -16.54
N ARG A 907 -21.73 20.77 -15.31
CA ARG A 907 -20.36 21.27 -14.96
C ARG A 907 -19.94 20.93 -13.50
N VAL A 908 -19.45 19.72 -13.23
CA VAL A 908 -18.71 19.23 -12.00
C VAL A 908 -17.14 19.17 -12.13
N PRO A 909 -16.44 20.31 -12.31
CA PRO A 909 -15.02 20.42 -12.69
C PRO A 909 -14.21 19.14 -12.60
N ALA A 910 -13.80 18.60 -13.75
CA ALA A 910 -12.95 17.44 -13.93
C ALA A 910 -12.18 17.05 -12.69
N MET A 911 -11.18 17.84 -12.35
CA MET A 911 -10.35 17.68 -11.19
C MET A 911 -10.47 18.87 -10.23
N VAL A 912 -9.98 18.68 -9.01
CA VAL A 912 -9.42 19.68 -8.13
C VAL A 912 -8.34 18.97 -7.33
N LEU A 913 -7.05 19.25 -7.51
CA LEU A 913 -5.98 18.88 -6.56
C LEU A 913 -6.08 19.67 -5.21
N GLN A 914 -5.09 19.75 -4.29
CA GLN A 914 -5.05 20.64 -3.09
C GLN A 914 -3.71 20.62 -2.34
N ILE A 915 -3.35 21.80 -1.78
CA ILE A 915 -2.11 22.25 -1.10
C ILE A 915 -2.30 22.60 0.44
N THR A 916 -1.36 22.38 1.43
CA THR A 916 -1.34 22.59 2.96
C THR A 916 -0.30 21.76 3.80
N LEU A 917 0.25 22.28 4.90
CA LEU A 917 1.31 21.72 5.79
C LEU A 917 0.91 20.85 7.00
N PHE A 918 1.92 20.45 7.80
CA PHE A 918 1.79 19.93 9.20
C PHE A 918 2.65 20.68 10.22
N PRO A 919 2.83 20.22 11.51
CA PRO A 919 3.81 20.66 12.52
C PRO A 919 4.93 19.62 12.83
N ASN A 920 6.23 19.92 12.88
CA ASN A 920 6.93 21.17 12.53
C ASN A 920 8.06 20.94 11.48
N THR A 921 7.89 19.98 10.56
CA THR A 921 8.92 19.36 9.74
C THR A 921 8.59 18.52 8.35
N GLY A 922 8.04 18.98 7.15
CA GLY A 922 7.63 18.22 5.81
C GLY A 922 6.44 18.88 4.94
N PHE A 923 5.67 18.55 3.73
CA PHE A 923 2.88 18.96 2.90
C PHE A 923 1.84 17.85 2.39
N SER A 924 0.56 18.00 2.65
CA SER A 924 -0.39 16.93 2.47
C SER A 924 -0.62 16.21 1.04
N ILE A 925 0.12 16.19 -0.02
CA ILE A 925 -0.23 16.27 -1.48
C ILE A 925 -1.64 15.69 -1.88
N GLY A 926 -2.67 16.47 -2.27
CA GLY A 926 -4.06 16.00 -2.60
C GLY A 926 -4.83 16.34 -3.87
N TYR A 927 -5.96 15.63 -4.10
CA TYR A 927 -6.95 15.89 -5.16
C TYR A 927 -8.24 15.12 -5.17
N ALA A 928 -9.35 15.80 -5.42
CA ALA A 928 -10.54 15.26 -6.06
C ALA A 928 -10.47 15.36 -7.59
N THR A 929 -11.26 14.54 -8.24
CA THR A 929 -11.67 14.53 -9.63
C THR A 929 -12.99 13.82 -9.67
N HIS A 930 -13.80 14.05 -10.68
CA HIS A 930 -14.92 13.17 -11.00
C HIS A 930 -14.19 11.82 -11.43
N HIS A 931 -14.70 10.61 -11.68
CA HIS A 931 -14.06 9.42 -12.32
C HIS A 931 -14.03 9.31 -13.87
N ALA A 932 -14.28 10.34 -14.72
CA ALA A 932 -14.43 10.31 -16.19
C ALA A 932 -13.26 10.59 -17.01
N VAL A 933 -12.45 11.63 -16.77
CA VAL A 933 -11.43 12.24 -17.65
C VAL A 933 -9.94 12.01 -17.22
N LEU A 934 -9.52 11.17 -16.25
CA LEU A 934 -8.25 10.42 -16.48
C LEU A 934 -8.16 8.85 -16.76
N ASP A 935 -7.84 7.89 -15.85
CA ASP A 935 -8.18 6.42 -15.81
C ASP A 935 -7.41 5.54 -14.80
N GLY A 936 -7.42 4.22 -14.98
CA GLY A 936 -6.46 3.20 -14.59
C GLY A 936 -5.01 3.61 -14.61
N LYS A 937 -4.37 3.40 -15.76
CA LYS A 937 -2.96 3.64 -15.99
C LYS A 937 -2.67 5.07 -15.98
N THR A 938 -3.65 5.83 -16.38
CA THR A 938 -3.83 7.28 -16.32
C THR A 938 -4.14 7.80 -14.99
N ALA A 939 -4.27 6.86 -14.09
CA ALA A 939 -3.88 7.00 -12.76
C ALA A 939 -2.76 6.14 -12.27
N THR A 940 -1.71 6.19 -13.04
CA THR A 940 -0.37 5.87 -12.69
C THR A 940 0.63 6.53 -13.69
N MET A 941 0.57 7.85 -13.87
CA MET A 941 0.79 8.55 -15.13
C MET A 941 0.53 10.06 -15.26
N PHE A 942 -0.68 10.56 -15.07
CA PHE A 942 -0.90 11.93 -14.62
C PHE A 942 0.11 12.42 -13.62
N MET A 943 0.94 11.63 -12.94
CA MET A 943 2.18 12.14 -12.42
C MET A 943 3.29 11.16 -12.62
N GLN A 944 3.28 10.31 -13.61
CA GLN A 944 4.44 10.31 -14.47
C GLN A 944 4.35 11.44 -15.53
N SER A 945 4.28 12.73 -15.14
CA SER A 945 5.13 13.78 -15.79
C SER A 945 5.59 15.06 -15.04
N TRP A 946 4.92 15.72 -14.09
CA TRP A 946 5.34 17.00 -13.51
C TRP A 946 6.69 16.99 -12.87
N ALA A 947 7.32 15.90 -12.38
CA ALA A 947 8.69 15.68 -11.88
C ALA A 947 9.65 15.55 -13.00
N SER A 948 9.08 14.99 -14.02
CA SER A 948 9.56 15.17 -15.31
C SER A 948 9.41 16.62 -15.75
N ILE A 949 8.61 17.51 -15.20
CA ILE A 949 8.77 18.99 -15.31
C ILE A 949 9.20 19.69 -14.00
N CYS A 950 9.52 18.94 -12.95
CA CYS A 950 9.77 19.41 -11.62
C CYS A 950 11.22 19.23 -11.24
N GLN A 951 11.70 18.00 -11.31
CA GLN A 951 12.83 17.50 -10.54
C GLN A 951 14.16 18.23 -10.75
N ARG A 952 14.32 18.95 -11.87
CA ARG A 952 15.59 18.91 -12.62
C ARG A 952 16.13 20.24 -13.21
N GLY A 953 15.71 21.49 -12.91
CA GLY A 953 15.94 22.72 -13.76
C GLY A 953 14.70 23.45 -14.42
N GLY A 954 13.99 22.85 -15.35
CA GLY A 954 12.53 22.73 -15.36
C GLY A 954 12.03 21.78 -16.48
N ASP A 955 12.81 21.77 -17.54
CA ASP A 955 12.68 21.27 -18.88
C ASP A 955 11.65 20.16 -19.09
N SER A 956 10.83 20.42 -20.09
CA SER A 956 9.77 19.63 -20.63
C SER A 956 10.16 18.64 -21.74
N THR A 957 11.10 17.73 -21.55
CA THR A 957 11.68 16.81 -22.56
C THR A 957 11.26 15.33 -22.59
N LEU A 958 10.04 14.98 -23.01
CA LEU A 958 9.64 13.56 -23.14
C LEU A 958 10.67 12.63 -23.82
N THR A 959 11.13 11.55 -23.15
CA THR A 959 11.29 10.26 -23.90
C THR A 959 9.91 9.89 -24.44
N PRO A 960 9.69 8.83 -25.21
CA PRO A 960 8.35 8.71 -25.84
C PRO A 960 7.37 7.59 -25.46
N GLU A 961 7.68 6.72 -24.51
CA GLU A 961 6.77 5.74 -23.91
C GLU A 961 5.84 6.13 -22.75
N LEU A 962 5.62 7.42 -22.48
CA LEU A 962 4.88 8.29 -21.52
C LEU A 962 4.76 9.55 -22.44
N THR A 963 4.08 9.56 -23.60
CA THR A 963 3.88 10.73 -24.51
C THR A 963 2.53 10.83 -25.29
N PRO A 964 2.07 11.99 -25.82
CA PRO A 964 0.81 12.11 -26.56
C PRO A 964 0.90 11.34 -27.87
N PHE A 965 -0.02 10.44 -28.25
CA PHE A 965 -0.23 10.08 -29.68
C PHE A 965 -1.39 10.89 -30.17
N TYR A 966 -1.49 11.07 -31.48
CA TYR A 966 -2.59 11.77 -32.10
C TYR A 966 -2.73 11.48 -33.68
N ASP A 967 -3.80 10.78 -34.19
CA ASP A 967 -4.78 11.03 -35.34
C ASP A 967 -6.13 10.16 -35.39
N ARG A 968 -7.17 10.37 -34.53
CA ARG A 968 -8.30 9.45 -34.08
C ARG A 968 -8.51 8.06 -34.62
N THR A 969 -9.45 7.97 -35.53
CA THR A 969 -9.47 7.10 -36.67
C THR A 969 -9.47 5.58 -36.45
N VAL A 970 -9.19 4.95 -35.28
CA VAL A 970 -8.53 3.64 -35.32
C VAL A 970 -8.84 2.39 -34.27
N ILE A 971 -9.74 2.35 -33.21
CA ILE A 971 -10.45 1.21 -32.40
C ILE A 971 -12.04 1.35 -32.12
N ASP A 972 -12.82 0.25 -32.00
CA ASP A 972 -14.02 -0.02 -32.87
C ASP A 972 -15.50 -0.01 -32.40
N ASP A 973 -16.44 0.48 -33.26
CA ASP A 973 -17.89 0.15 -33.25
C ASP A 973 -18.31 -0.84 -34.34
N PRO A 974 -18.04 -2.15 -34.14
CA PRO A 974 -18.69 -3.17 -34.95
C PRO A 974 -20.12 -3.42 -34.45
N ASP A 975 -20.41 -3.07 -33.18
CA ASP A 975 -21.49 -3.62 -32.35
C ASP A 975 -22.50 -2.55 -31.86
N ASP A 976 -22.39 -1.28 -32.28
CA ASP A 976 -23.20 -0.11 -31.84
C ASP A 976 -23.29 0.01 -30.31
N LEU A 977 -22.16 -0.28 -29.67
CA LEU A 977 -22.00 -0.31 -28.23
C LEU A 977 -22.23 1.08 -27.68
N GLU A 978 -21.70 2.09 -28.38
CA GLU A 978 -22.07 3.51 -28.24
C GLU A 978 -23.41 3.73 -27.54
N LYS A 979 -24.40 3.24 -28.27
CA LYS A 979 -25.79 3.58 -28.19
C LYS A 979 -26.51 2.61 -27.27
N THR A 980 -26.05 1.37 -27.23
CA THR A 980 -26.44 0.39 -26.21
C THR A 980 -26.28 0.99 -24.81
N TYR A 981 -25.10 1.55 -24.54
CA TYR A 981 -24.79 2.06 -23.21
C TYR A 981 -25.31 3.48 -23.01
N LEU A 982 -25.36 4.34 -24.05
CA LEU A 982 -26.13 5.60 -24.05
C LEU A 982 -27.48 5.45 -23.39
N ASN A 983 -28.22 4.48 -23.92
CA ASN A 983 -29.62 4.30 -23.66
C ASN A 983 -29.85 3.69 -22.28
N LEU A 984 -28.84 3.04 -21.69
CA LEU A 984 -28.86 2.66 -20.29
C LEU A 984 -28.80 3.92 -19.41
N VAL A 985 -27.74 4.72 -19.54
CA VAL A 985 -27.47 5.76 -18.53
C VAL A 985 -28.24 7.07 -18.78
N SER A 986 -28.77 7.27 -20.00
CA SER A 986 -29.86 8.22 -20.27
C SER A 986 -31.11 7.94 -19.47
N LYS A 987 -31.55 6.68 -19.48
CA LYS A 987 -32.83 6.27 -18.92
C LYS A 987 -32.76 6.23 -17.39
N SER A 988 -31.56 6.13 -16.81
CA SER A 988 -31.35 6.29 -15.37
C SER A 988 -31.16 7.73 -14.92
N ASN A 989 -30.48 8.60 -15.69
CA ASN A 989 -30.02 9.91 -15.19
C ASN A 989 -30.26 11.13 -16.11
N ASN A 990 -31.19 11.06 -17.06
CA ASN A 990 -31.87 12.19 -17.71
C ASN A 990 -30.96 13.38 -18.12
N LYS A 991 -29.91 13.14 -18.92
CA LYS A 991 -28.98 14.19 -19.38
C LYS A 991 -28.35 15.02 -18.24
N SER A 992 -28.13 14.45 -17.06
CA SER A 992 -27.44 15.12 -15.94
C SER A 992 -26.11 14.44 -15.64
N LEU A 993 -25.10 15.24 -15.35
CA LEU A 993 -23.76 14.81 -14.90
C LEU A 993 -23.64 14.68 -13.38
N MET A 994 -24.72 14.85 -12.63
CA MET A 994 -24.64 14.78 -11.17
C MET A 994 -24.24 13.39 -10.71
N ILE A 995 -23.03 13.29 -10.17
CA ILE A 995 -22.66 12.43 -9.04
C ILE A 995 -23.86 11.76 -8.33
N LEU A 996 -23.88 10.43 -8.22
CA LEU A 996 -24.69 9.72 -7.21
C LEU A 996 -24.17 10.09 -5.82
N ASP A 997 -24.90 10.71 -4.88
CA ASP A 997 -24.32 10.87 -3.53
C ASP A 997 -24.41 9.56 -2.71
N VAL A 998 -23.55 8.58 -3.02
CA VAL A 998 -23.50 7.32 -2.26
C VAL A 998 -23.09 7.60 -0.82
N ASN A 999 -23.91 7.20 0.14
CA ASN A 999 -23.67 7.55 1.55
C ASN A 999 -22.50 6.76 2.15
N VAL A 1000 -21.87 7.35 3.17
CA VAL A 1000 -20.69 6.75 3.79
C VAL A 1000 -20.67 6.96 5.29
N SER A 1001 -20.25 5.92 6.01
CA SER A 1001 -20.17 5.93 7.47
C SER A 1001 -19.11 6.94 7.99
N PRO A 1002 -19.48 7.92 8.81
CA PRO A 1002 -18.54 8.86 9.44
C PRO A 1002 -17.69 8.21 10.56
N ASP A 1003 -17.96 6.94 10.87
CA ASP A 1003 -17.22 6.08 11.81
C ASP A 1003 -16.58 4.88 11.08
N ALA A 1004 -16.42 5.00 9.76
CA ALA A 1004 -15.47 4.19 9.04
C ALA A 1004 -14.04 4.66 9.33
N MET A 1005 -13.13 3.70 9.14
CA MET A 1005 -12.03 3.50 10.08
C MET A 1005 -10.83 2.87 9.36
N LEU A 1006 -9.59 3.23 9.75
CA LEU A 1006 -8.41 3.17 8.87
C LEU A 1006 -7.00 2.51 9.13
N GLY A 1007 -6.40 1.70 8.21
CA GLY A 1007 -5.35 0.65 8.35
C GLY A 1007 -4.64 0.03 7.11
N THR A 1008 -3.27 -0.01 7.11
CA THR A 1008 -1.99 -0.35 6.35
C THR A 1008 -1.16 -1.71 6.37
N PHE A 1009 -1.72 -2.82 6.01
CA PHE A 1009 -1.21 -4.12 5.77
C PHE A 1009 0.05 -4.06 4.89
N GLN A 1010 1.03 -4.93 5.11
CA GLN A 1010 2.37 -5.09 4.56
C GLN A 1010 2.61 -6.48 3.88
N LEU A 1011 3.35 -6.69 2.75
CA LEU A 1011 3.68 -8.04 2.20
C LEU A 1011 5.07 -8.22 1.65
N THR A 1012 5.64 -9.38 1.96
CA THR A 1012 7.07 -9.61 1.75
C THR A 1012 7.43 -11.02 1.25
N ARG A 1013 8.38 -11.15 0.33
CA ARG A 1013 8.50 -12.01 -0.86
C ARG A 1013 8.51 -13.50 -0.57
N SER A 1014 8.59 -13.94 0.69
CA SER A 1014 8.26 -15.32 1.03
C SER A 1014 6.78 -15.46 1.29
N ASN A 1015 6.03 -14.62 2.00
CA ASN A 1015 4.69 -15.03 2.41
C ASN A 1015 3.71 -15.36 1.26
N ILE A 1016 3.53 -14.56 0.20
CA ILE A 1016 2.93 -15.06 -1.06
C ILE A 1016 3.58 -16.35 -1.50
N GLU A 1017 4.89 -16.35 -1.62
CA GLU A 1017 5.59 -17.51 -2.10
C GLU A 1017 5.61 -18.72 -1.15
N ASN A 1018 5.14 -18.55 0.07
CA ASN A 1018 4.89 -19.59 1.02
C ASN A 1018 3.56 -20.18 0.76
N MET A 1019 2.68 -19.24 0.51
CA MET A 1019 1.43 -19.41 -0.13
C MET A 1019 1.64 -19.83 -1.59
N LYS A 1020 2.86 -20.04 -2.16
CA LYS A 1020 3.18 -20.79 -3.41
C LYS A 1020 3.35 -22.29 -3.18
N LYS A 1021 3.08 -22.85 -1.98
CA LYS A 1021 3.55 -24.20 -1.61
C LYS A 1021 2.58 -25.32 -1.20
N ARG A 1022 1.30 -25.10 -0.93
CA ARG A 1022 0.28 -26.13 -0.60
C ARG A 1022 -1.22 -26.11 -1.16
N VAL A 1023 -1.64 -25.40 -2.23
CA VAL A 1023 -3.02 -25.35 -2.88
C VAL A 1023 -3.09 -25.68 -4.38
N ASN A 1024 -2.37 -25.11 -5.34
CA ASN A 1024 -1.86 -25.95 -6.45
C ASN A 1024 -1.46 -27.35 -5.91
N GLY A 1025 -0.92 -27.45 -4.68
CA GLY A 1025 -1.26 -28.43 -3.61
C GLY A 1025 -2.72 -28.91 -3.50
N GLN A 1026 -3.49 -28.48 -2.49
CA GLN A 1026 -4.91 -28.86 -2.24
C GLN A 1026 -5.81 -29.01 -3.50
N TRP A 1027 -5.80 -28.12 -4.51
CA TRP A 1027 -6.27 -28.33 -5.89
C TRP A 1027 -5.82 -29.65 -6.50
N GLN A 1028 -4.53 -29.89 -6.73
CA GLN A 1028 -4.07 -31.15 -7.31
C GLN A 1028 -4.17 -32.33 -6.32
N GLU A 1029 -4.26 -32.11 -5.02
CA GLU A 1029 -4.47 -33.17 -4.01
C GLU A 1029 -5.94 -33.60 -3.92
N LYS A 1030 -6.88 -32.65 -3.93
CA LYS A 1030 -8.33 -32.86 -3.79
C LYS A 1030 -9.05 -32.91 -5.15
N HIS A 1031 -8.39 -32.49 -6.22
CA HIS A 1031 -8.91 -32.47 -7.59
C HIS A 1031 -7.86 -32.93 -8.62
N MET A 1032 -7.17 -34.04 -8.35
CA MET A 1032 -6.15 -34.69 -9.21
C MET A 1032 -6.49 -34.80 -10.72
N GLN A 1033 -7.77 -34.83 -11.09
CA GLN A 1033 -8.23 -34.95 -12.49
C GLN A 1033 -8.72 -33.63 -13.13
N LYS A 1034 -8.73 -32.51 -12.41
CA LYS A 1034 -9.05 -31.20 -13.00
C LYS A 1034 -7.78 -30.61 -13.63
N PRO A 1035 -7.88 -29.83 -14.73
CA PRO A 1035 -6.73 -29.10 -15.25
C PRO A 1035 -6.14 -28.25 -14.12
N SER A 1036 -4.81 -28.07 -14.13
CA SER A 1036 -4.23 -27.11 -13.21
C SER A 1036 -4.86 -25.75 -13.49
N ILE A 1037 -5.43 -25.21 -12.43
CA ILE A 1037 -5.65 -23.78 -12.26
C ILE A 1037 -4.44 -22.97 -12.72
N HIS A 1038 -4.68 -21.70 -12.92
CA HIS A 1038 -3.81 -20.84 -13.70
C HIS A 1038 -4.00 -19.50 -13.02
N VAL A 1039 -3.04 -18.99 -12.27
CA VAL A 1039 -3.24 -17.78 -11.46
C VAL A 1039 -2.05 -16.83 -11.65
N SER A 1040 -2.15 -15.54 -11.33
CA SER A 1040 -1.10 -14.55 -11.70
C SER A 1040 -0.22 -14.12 -10.51
N THR A 1041 0.53 -13.01 -10.50
CA THR A 1041 1.02 -12.44 -9.21
C THR A 1041 0.21 -12.30 -7.99
N PHE A 1042 -0.93 -11.72 -8.09
CA PHE A 1042 -1.84 -11.80 -9.18
C PHE A 1042 -2.87 -12.68 -8.59
N THR A 1043 -3.38 -13.64 -9.34
CA THR A 1043 -4.79 -13.71 -9.23
C THR A 1043 -5.27 -14.03 -7.85
N VAL A 1044 -4.50 -14.94 -7.30
CA VAL A 1044 -3.87 -15.08 -6.00
C VAL A 1044 -4.19 -14.03 -4.92
N THR A 1045 -4.89 -12.93 -5.24
CA THR A 1045 -5.30 -11.80 -4.43
C THR A 1045 -6.66 -11.14 -4.71
N CYS A 1046 -7.72 -11.93 -4.85
CA CYS A 1046 -8.99 -11.44 -4.28
C CYS A 1046 -9.78 -12.43 -3.44
N ALA A 1047 -10.05 -13.67 -3.78
CA ALA A 1047 -9.90 -14.82 -2.85
C ALA A 1047 -10.13 -14.90 -1.30
N TYR A 1048 -9.11 -14.80 -0.42
CA TYR A 1048 -9.14 -14.53 1.04
C TYR A 1048 -9.26 -13.02 1.28
N VAL A 1049 -9.16 -12.16 0.25
CA VAL A 1049 -9.73 -10.80 0.20
C VAL A 1049 -11.26 -10.92 -0.08
N TRP A 1050 -11.64 -12.17 -0.19
CA TRP A 1050 -12.87 -12.89 -0.22
C TRP A 1050 -12.76 -13.95 0.93
N VAL A 1051 -13.56 -15.00 1.10
CA VAL A 1051 -13.59 -15.87 2.32
C VAL A 1051 -13.89 -15.28 3.70
N CYS A 1052 -12.98 -14.55 4.35
CA CYS A 1052 -12.99 -14.33 5.80
C CYS A 1052 -13.62 -12.98 6.42
N LEU A 1053 -14.38 -12.18 5.67
CA LEU A 1053 -15.17 -10.93 5.89
C LEU A 1053 -16.57 -11.24 5.38
N VAL A 1054 -16.72 -12.10 4.37
CA VAL A 1054 -17.74 -13.11 4.57
C VAL A 1054 -17.56 -13.78 5.95
N LYS A 1055 -16.37 -14.20 6.43
CA LYS A 1055 -16.16 -14.51 7.89
C LYS A 1055 -16.10 -13.30 8.89
N ALA A 1056 -16.29 -12.02 8.51
CA ALA A 1056 -16.14 -10.86 9.45
C ALA A 1056 -17.09 -9.64 9.25
N LEU A 1057 -17.49 -9.25 8.04
CA LEU A 1057 -18.81 -8.66 7.73
C LEU A 1057 -19.93 -9.70 7.88
N LYS A 1058 -19.57 -11.00 7.98
CA LYS A 1058 -20.48 -12.11 8.26
C LYS A 1058 -21.55 -12.23 7.18
N MET A 1059 -21.14 -12.02 5.93
CA MET A 1059 -22.00 -12.15 4.75
C MET A 1059 -22.67 -13.52 4.71
N LYS A 1060 -23.91 -13.50 4.24
CA LYS A 1060 -24.83 -14.63 4.31
C LYS A 1060 -24.60 -15.61 3.15
N PRO A 1061 -24.96 -16.90 3.34
CA PRO A 1061 -25.17 -17.89 2.27
C PRO A 1061 -25.61 -17.30 0.92
N GLY A 1062 -25.02 -17.76 -0.18
CA GLY A 1062 -25.33 -17.31 -1.53
C GLY A 1062 -24.12 -16.74 -2.29
N LYS A 1063 -24.30 -16.50 -3.59
CA LYS A 1063 -23.28 -15.88 -4.45
C LYS A 1063 -22.83 -14.51 -3.94
N VAL A 1064 -21.60 -14.12 -4.28
CA VAL A 1064 -21.13 -12.73 -4.18
C VAL A 1064 -20.28 -12.41 -5.43
N HIS A 1065 -20.03 -11.13 -5.75
CA HIS A 1065 -19.74 -10.73 -7.15
C HIS A 1065 -18.49 -9.86 -7.33
N LEU A 1066 -17.34 -10.43 -7.71
CA LEU A 1066 -16.08 -9.67 -7.84
C LEU A 1066 -15.86 -9.34 -9.31
N GLY A 1067 -16.19 -8.13 -9.72
CA GLY A 1067 -15.73 -6.90 -9.13
C GLY A 1067 -14.22 -6.60 -9.30
N PHE A 1068 -13.73 -6.14 -10.44
CA PHE A 1068 -12.75 -6.90 -11.20
C PHE A 1068 -12.51 -6.19 -12.56
N THR A 1069 -11.31 -5.90 -13.13
CA THR A 1069 -11.19 -5.28 -14.50
C THR A 1069 -9.76 -5.40 -15.18
N VAL A 1070 -9.45 -4.73 -16.34
CA VAL A 1070 -8.14 -4.76 -17.10
C VAL A 1070 -7.26 -3.49 -17.10
N ASP A 1071 -6.23 -3.48 -17.94
CA ASP A 1071 -5.90 -2.42 -18.88
C ASP A 1071 -5.87 -3.04 -20.29
N CYS A 1072 -6.06 -2.31 -21.37
CA CYS A 1072 -6.57 -2.84 -22.62
C CYS A 1072 -5.63 -3.60 -23.56
N ARG A 1073 -4.64 -2.93 -24.15
CA ARG A 1073 -4.68 -2.49 -25.56
C ARG A 1073 -3.81 -3.17 -26.60
N ALA A 1074 -2.87 -4.00 -26.17
CA ALA A 1074 -2.16 -4.96 -26.97
C ALA A 1074 -2.81 -6.34 -26.89
N ARG A 1075 -4.12 -6.61 -26.95
CA ARG A 1075 -5.34 -5.85 -26.62
C ARG A 1075 -6.19 -5.01 -27.71
N LEU A 1076 -6.29 -5.15 -29.07
CA LEU A 1076 -7.37 -5.12 -30.15
C LEU A 1076 -6.82 -5.76 -31.45
N GLU A 1077 -7.59 -5.99 -32.50
CA GLU A 1077 -6.94 -6.15 -33.82
C GLU A 1077 -7.36 -4.96 -34.68
N PRO A 1078 -6.43 -4.10 -35.13
CA PRO A 1078 -4.98 -4.26 -35.07
C PRO A 1078 -4.43 -4.10 -33.64
N PRO A 1079 -3.13 -4.38 -33.46
CA PRO A 1079 -2.30 -3.62 -32.57
C PRO A 1079 -2.86 -2.22 -32.39
N VAL A 1080 -3.22 -1.89 -31.15
CA VAL A 1080 -3.10 -0.53 -30.47
C VAL A 1080 -0.47 0.82 -29.82
N PRO A 1081 -0.12 2.16 -29.93
CA PRO A 1081 0.45 3.03 -28.94
C PRO A 1081 0.26 2.58 -27.43
N SER A 1082 0.44 3.39 -26.38
CA SER A 1082 0.29 3.01 -24.95
C SER A 1082 -0.48 3.96 -24.05
N THR A 1083 -0.73 5.18 -24.48
CA THR A 1083 -0.23 6.46 -23.91
C THR A 1083 -1.05 7.73 -24.36
N TYR A 1084 -2.23 7.92 -25.00
CA TYR A 1084 -3.47 7.25 -25.48
C TYR A 1084 -4.73 7.93 -24.87
N PHE A 1085 -5.90 8.11 -25.53
CA PHE A 1085 -6.81 9.25 -25.19
C PHE A 1085 -8.39 9.01 -25.34
N GLY A 1086 -9.03 8.18 -24.47
CA GLY A 1086 -10.44 7.77 -24.08
C GLY A 1086 -10.55 7.34 -22.60
N ASN A 1087 -11.48 6.58 -21.99
CA ASN A 1087 -10.99 5.52 -21.06
C ASN A 1087 -10.90 4.28 -21.85
N CYS A 1088 -9.84 3.52 -21.46
CA CYS A 1088 -8.65 0.93 -21.87
C CYS A 1088 -8.24 -0.10 -20.76
N VAL A 1089 -9.22 -0.96 -20.45
CA VAL A 1089 -9.42 -1.89 -19.34
C VAL A 1089 -10.82 -2.57 -19.64
N ALA A 1090 -11.23 -3.64 -18.97
CA ALA A 1090 -12.56 -4.30 -19.06
C ALA A 1090 -12.94 -5.08 -17.83
N ALA A 1091 -14.22 -5.41 -17.64
CA ALA A 1091 -14.66 -6.23 -16.53
C ALA A 1091 -15.84 -7.17 -16.73
N HIS A 1092 -15.46 -8.42 -16.72
CA HIS A 1092 -16.27 -9.61 -16.63
C HIS A 1092 -16.87 -9.66 -15.20
N VAL A 1093 -17.79 -10.53 -14.76
CA VAL A 1093 -18.21 -10.56 -13.33
C VAL A 1093 -18.09 -11.94 -12.70
N GLY A 1094 -17.78 -11.96 -11.40
CA GLY A 1094 -17.28 -13.14 -10.75
C GLY A 1094 -18.01 -13.74 -9.58
N ASN A 1095 -18.23 -15.06 -9.64
CA ASN A 1095 -19.28 -15.73 -8.88
C ASN A 1095 -18.82 -17.11 -8.36
N ALA A 1096 -18.89 -17.31 -7.05
CA ALA A 1096 -18.92 -18.61 -6.33
C ALA A 1096 -19.84 -18.43 -5.10
N ASP A 1097 -20.04 -19.45 -4.25
CA ASP A 1097 -21.00 -19.38 -3.13
C ASP A 1097 -20.36 -19.12 -1.76
N SER A 1098 -20.95 -18.21 -0.96
CA SER A 1098 -20.35 -17.71 0.29
C SER A 1098 -19.79 -18.79 1.21
N ASN A 1099 -20.45 -19.96 1.24
CA ASN A 1099 -20.23 -21.06 2.18
C ASN A 1099 -19.03 -21.93 1.82
N ASP A 1100 -18.92 -22.35 0.56
CA ASP A 1100 -17.82 -23.19 0.03
C ASP A 1100 -16.47 -22.66 0.55
N LEU A 1101 -16.41 -21.33 0.60
CA LEU A 1101 -15.20 -20.59 0.79
C LEU A 1101 -15.09 -20.04 2.23
N ILE A 1102 -16.17 -19.98 3.02
CA ILE A 1102 -16.04 -19.99 4.49
C ILE A 1102 -15.30 -21.26 4.97
N GLY A 1103 -15.23 -22.32 4.17
CA GLY A 1103 -14.53 -23.55 4.51
C GLY A 1103 -13.02 -23.44 4.79
N GLU A 1104 -12.41 -24.61 4.98
CA GLU A 1104 -10.97 -24.84 4.93
C GLU A 1104 -10.47 -24.81 3.51
N ASP A 1105 -11.23 -25.44 2.60
CA ASP A 1105 -11.14 -25.25 1.14
C ASP A 1105 -11.79 -23.92 0.69
N GLY A 1106 -12.03 -23.02 1.65
CA GLY A 1106 -11.22 -21.80 1.84
C GLY A 1106 -9.94 -21.76 0.99
N VAL A 1107 -9.24 -22.88 0.93
CA VAL A 1107 -8.26 -23.21 -0.08
C VAL A 1107 -8.36 -24.61 -0.69
N ALA A 1108 -9.34 -24.75 -1.57
CA ALA A 1108 -9.10 -25.36 -2.87
C ALA A 1108 -10.15 -24.92 -3.89
N MET A 1109 -11.35 -24.54 -3.45
CA MET A 1109 -12.50 -24.50 -4.36
C MET A 1109 -12.40 -23.52 -5.53
N ALA A 1110 -11.39 -22.65 -5.50
CA ALA A 1110 -11.39 -21.47 -6.29
C ALA A 1110 -9.96 -20.93 -6.62
N ALA A 1111 -9.18 -21.50 -7.50
CA ALA A 1111 -8.45 -20.73 -8.54
C ALA A 1111 -9.04 -20.98 -9.94
N LYS A 1112 -9.91 -21.98 -9.94
CA LYS A 1112 -10.94 -22.43 -10.85
C LYS A 1112 -11.88 -21.40 -11.52
N ALA A 1113 -13.02 -21.02 -10.93
CA ALA A 1113 -14.05 -20.17 -11.54
C ALA A 1113 -13.52 -18.85 -12.10
N ILE A 1114 -12.79 -18.00 -11.36
CA ILE A 1114 -12.10 -16.95 -12.09
C ILE A 1114 -11.11 -17.53 -13.12
N GLY A 1115 -10.37 -18.64 -12.89
CA GLY A 1115 -9.14 -19.05 -13.63
C GLY A 1115 -9.36 -19.30 -15.08
N GLU A 1116 -10.53 -19.88 -15.31
CA GLU A 1116 -11.22 -19.97 -16.55
C GLU A 1116 -11.11 -18.69 -17.39
N VAL A 1117 -11.12 -17.50 -16.78
CA VAL A 1117 -11.39 -16.21 -17.40
C VAL A 1117 -10.13 -15.41 -17.80
N ILE A 1118 -8.98 -15.53 -17.12
CA ILE A 1118 -7.67 -15.04 -17.70
C ILE A 1118 -7.51 -15.67 -19.03
N ARG A 1119 -7.84 -16.95 -18.98
CA ARG A 1119 -7.45 -17.94 -19.92
C ARG A 1119 -8.43 -17.74 -21.08
N ARG A 1120 -9.76 -17.62 -20.83
CA ARG A 1120 -10.75 -17.08 -21.79
C ARG A 1120 -10.28 -15.79 -22.47
N LEU A 1121 -9.48 -14.98 -21.79
CA LEU A 1121 -9.04 -13.70 -22.31
C LEU A 1121 -7.71 -13.72 -23.05
N SER A 1122 -6.72 -14.47 -22.59
CA SER A 1122 -5.56 -14.90 -23.39
C SER A 1122 -6.02 -15.57 -24.67
N ASP A 1123 -7.07 -16.41 -24.58
CA ASP A 1123 -7.71 -17.08 -25.71
C ASP A 1123 -8.37 -16.07 -26.67
N ARG A 1124 -9.19 -15.14 -26.15
CA ARG A 1124 -9.94 -14.21 -27.01
C ARG A 1124 -10.32 -12.90 -26.35
N LEU A 1125 -10.56 -11.92 -27.22
CA LEU A 1125 -11.31 -10.74 -26.87
C LEU A 1125 -12.72 -11.16 -26.52
N LEU A 1126 -13.15 -10.78 -25.32
CA LEU A 1126 -14.56 -10.71 -24.96
C LEU A 1126 -14.92 -9.26 -24.68
N LEU A 1127 -15.40 -8.55 -25.70
CA LEU A 1127 -15.95 -7.19 -25.58
C LEU A 1127 -17.13 -7.22 -24.61
N ASN A 1128 -18.27 -7.77 -25.00
CA ASN A 1128 -19.59 -7.46 -24.41
C ASN A 1128 -20.08 -8.45 -23.30
N GLU A 1129 -19.19 -9.15 -22.59
CA GLU A 1129 -19.53 -10.36 -21.79
C GLU A 1129 -20.12 -10.11 -20.38
N VAL A 1130 -20.50 -8.88 -20.04
CA VAL A 1130 -21.34 -8.60 -18.85
C VAL A 1130 -22.47 -7.68 -19.28
N GLY A 1131 -23.62 -8.28 -19.53
CA GLY A 1131 -24.84 -7.51 -19.76
C GLY A 1131 -25.20 -6.74 -18.51
N LEU A 1132 -25.39 -5.42 -18.61
CA LEU A 1132 -25.81 -4.62 -17.45
C LEU A 1132 -27.21 -4.97 -16.94
N SER A 1133 -27.98 -5.73 -17.72
CA SER A 1133 -29.18 -6.42 -17.26
C SER A 1133 -28.90 -7.41 -16.13
N GLU A 1134 -27.76 -8.10 -16.12
CA GLU A 1134 -27.33 -8.89 -14.97
C GLU A 1134 -26.88 -7.97 -13.84
N LEU A 1135 -25.97 -7.01 -14.09
CA LEU A 1135 -25.41 -6.19 -13.02
C LEU A 1135 -26.45 -5.36 -12.27
N ALA A 1136 -27.41 -4.76 -12.98
CA ALA A 1136 -28.51 -4.00 -12.38
C ALA A 1136 -29.47 -4.88 -11.54
N SER A 1137 -29.28 -6.21 -11.52
CA SER A 1137 -30.02 -7.16 -10.68
C SER A 1137 -29.21 -7.72 -9.50
N VAL A 1138 -27.93 -7.34 -9.35
CA VAL A 1138 -27.06 -7.90 -8.29
C VAL A 1138 -27.12 -7.06 -7.01
N ASP A 1139 -27.22 -7.76 -5.88
CA ASP A 1139 -27.14 -7.21 -4.52
C ASP A 1139 -25.77 -6.55 -4.30
N MET A 1140 -25.72 -5.21 -4.22
CA MET A 1140 -24.49 -4.42 -4.07
C MET A 1140 -23.82 -4.53 -2.70
N ASP A 1141 -24.46 -5.14 -1.69
CA ASP A 1141 -23.77 -5.57 -0.47
C ASP A 1141 -23.03 -6.91 -0.68
N ARG A 1142 -23.20 -7.55 -1.85
CA ARG A 1142 -22.54 -8.79 -2.31
C ARG A 1142 -21.70 -8.58 -3.58
N VAL A 1143 -22.05 -7.64 -4.45
CA VAL A 1143 -21.07 -7.08 -5.38
C VAL A 1143 -20.08 -6.31 -4.55
N PHE A 1144 -18.82 -6.66 -4.72
CA PHE A 1144 -17.79 -5.72 -4.37
C PHE A 1144 -16.61 -5.89 -5.35
N SER A 1145 -15.91 -4.82 -5.74
CA SER A 1145 -15.51 -4.59 -7.17
C SER A 1145 -14.60 -3.34 -7.53
N ILE A 1146 -13.49 -3.15 -8.27
CA ILE A 1146 -12.61 -1.88 -8.07
C ILE A 1146 -11.59 -1.30 -9.07
N ALA A 1147 -10.28 -1.44 -8.75
CA ALA A 1147 -9.23 -0.41 -8.88
C ALA A 1147 -7.80 -0.97 -8.51
N GLY A 1148 -6.87 -1.28 -9.47
CA GLY A 1148 -5.41 -1.12 -9.18
C GLY A 1148 -4.11 -1.88 -9.68
N SER A 1149 -2.98 -1.25 -10.01
CA SER A 1149 -1.91 -1.68 -10.96
C SER A 1149 -0.32 -1.80 -10.72
N PRO A 1150 0.52 -2.89 -11.14
CA PRO A 1150 2.02 -3.14 -11.49
C PRO A 1150 2.79 -3.26 -12.96
N ARG A 1151 2.31 -3.00 -14.22
CA ARG A 1151 2.82 -2.39 -15.55
C ARG A 1151 2.40 -0.93 -16.14
N PHE A 1152 1.56 -0.09 -15.49
CA PHE A 1152 1.56 1.39 -15.13
C PHE A 1152 2.83 2.06 -14.42
N GLU A 1153 2.99 2.17 -13.06
CA GLU A 1153 4.15 2.38 -12.12
C GLU A 1153 4.29 3.41 -10.94
N LEU A 1154 3.28 3.87 -10.23
CA LEU A 1154 3.34 4.40 -8.84
C LEU A 1154 4.53 4.18 -7.90
N TYR A 1155 4.85 3.04 -7.33
CA TYR A 1155 6.07 3.00 -6.57
C TYR A 1155 7.37 3.23 -7.34
N LYS A 1156 7.33 3.73 -8.59
CA LYS A 1156 8.47 4.14 -9.39
C LYS A 1156 8.67 5.56 -9.80
N THR A 1157 8.04 6.50 -9.18
CA THR A 1157 8.63 7.79 -8.90
C THR A 1157 7.56 8.52 -8.11
N ASP A 1158 7.70 9.69 -7.52
CA ASP A 1158 8.80 10.64 -7.46
C ASP A 1158 8.87 11.99 -8.25
N PHE A 1159 8.50 13.06 -7.53
CA PHE A 1159 8.59 14.54 -7.62
C PHE A 1159 9.90 15.23 -7.93
N GLY A 1160 10.86 15.41 -7.03
CA GLY A 1160 12.19 15.53 -7.60
C GLY A 1160 13.38 15.36 -6.74
N TRP A 1161 13.64 14.16 -6.21
CA TRP A 1161 14.02 13.97 -4.81
C TRP A 1161 14.18 12.53 -4.14
N GLY A 1162 13.20 11.61 -3.86
CA GLY A 1162 13.22 10.36 -3.02
C GLY A 1162 12.02 9.62 -2.19
N ARG A 1163 11.06 8.78 -2.69
CA ARG A 1163 9.85 7.95 -2.23
C ARG A 1163 9.15 8.35 -0.93
N PRO A 1164 7.80 8.44 -0.83
CA PRO A 1164 7.11 8.31 0.45
C PRO A 1164 7.56 7.14 1.25
N ARG A 1165 7.09 7.13 2.49
CA ARG A 1165 6.93 5.97 3.35
C ARG A 1165 5.46 5.52 3.39
N LYS A 1166 4.63 5.94 2.40
CA LYS A 1166 3.15 6.01 2.32
C LYS A 1166 2.53 7.01 1.21
N VAL A 1167 1.70 6.66 0.12
CA VAL A 1167 0.37 7.00 -0.70
C VAL A 1167 -1.18 6.33 -0.54
N GLU A 1168 -2.43 6.88 -0.70
CA GLU A 1168 -3.75 6.05 -0.67
C GLU A 1168 -4.49 5.61 -2.00
N ILE A 1169 -5.82 5.30 -1.89
CA ILE A 1169 -7.14 4.97 -2.55
C ILE A 1169 -8.09 5.43 -1.47
N THR A 1170 -8.15 6.76 -1.34
CA THR A 1170 -9.32 7.58 -1.74
C THR A 1170 -10.18 6.90 -2.87
N SER A 1171 -11.24 7.47 -3.43
CA SER A 1171 -12.20 6.75 -4.35
C SER A 1171 -13.00 5.48 -3.96
N ILE A 1172 -12.71 4.85 -2.83
CA ILE A 1172 -13.18 3.52 -2.44
C ILE A 1172 -13.75 3.45 -1.02
N ASP A 1173 -14.43 4.50 -0.53
CA ASP A 1173 -15.48 4.26 0.47
C ASP A 1173 -16.75 3.80 -0.19
N LYS A 1174 -17.19 4.58 -1.17
CA LYS A 1174 -18.61 4.73 -1.47
C LYS A 1174 -19.22 3.48 -2.01
N ASN A 1175 -18.47 2.76 -2.80
CA ASN A 1175 -18.93 1.51 -3.38
C ASN A 1175 -18.72 0.32 -2.40
N GLY A 1176 -18.25 0.61 -1.17
CA GLY A 1176 -18.16 -0.23 0.04
C GLY A 1176 -16.74 -0.54 0.56
N ALA A 1177 -15.76 0.28 0.17
CA ALA A 1177 -14.94 -0.12 -0.95
C ALA A 1177 -13.50 -0.59 -0.67
N PHE A 1178 -12.73 -0.86 -1.72
CA PHE A 1178 -11.41 -1.45 -1.60
C PHE A 1178 -10.48 -0.92 -2.73
N SER A 1179 -9.18 -1.16 -2.68
CA SER A 1179 -8.05 -0.81 -3.51
C SER A 1179 -6.95 -1.87 -3.50
N LEU A 1180 -5.95 -1.71 -4.36
CA LEU A 1180 -4.68 -2.39 -4.17
C LEU A 1180 -3.78 -1.75 -3.12
N SER A 1181 -2.48 -2.03 -3.06
CA SER A 1181 -1.42 -1.64 -4.02
C SER A 1181 -0.09 -2.30 -3.66
N GLU A 1182 1.06 -1.77 -4.02
CA GLU A 1182 2.40 -2.32 -3.93
C GLU A 1182 3.09 -2.62 -2.48
N SER A 1183 4.39 -3.06 -2.21
CA SER A 1183 5.19 -2.93 -0.91
C SER A 1183 6.60 -2.27 -0.87
N ARG A 1184 6.96 -1.29 0.03
CA ARG A 1184 8.04 -0.22 -0.12
C ARG A 1184 9.30 -0.47 -0.97
N ASP A 1185 10.21 -1.34 -0.49
CA ASP A 1185 11.62 -0.91 -0.28
C ASP A 1185 12.63 -1.45 -1.32
N GLY A 1186 12.24 -2.44 -2.10
CA GLY A 1186 12.89 -2.92 -3.30
C GLY A 1186 12.70 -4.40 -3.38
N ASP A 1187 11.56 -4.84 -3.92
CA ASP A 1187 10.84 -5.97 -3.37
C ASP A 1187 10.48 -7.12 -4.34
N GLY A 1188 9.47 -6.91 -5.15
CA GLY A 1188 8.48 -7.98 -5.31
C GLY A 1188 7.73 -8.30 -4.03
N GLY A 1189 7.15 -7.31 -3.38
CA GLY A 1189 6.41 -7.37 -2.14
C GLY A 1189 5.20 -6.54 -2.33
N LEU A 1190 4.07 -6.79 -1.72
CA LEU A 1190 2.83 -6.11 -2.10
C LEU A 1190 2.01 -5.70 -0.90
N GLN A 1191 0.91 -4.98 -0.97
CA GLN A 1191 0.17 -4.62 0.24
C GLN A 1191 -1.33 -4.26 -0.06
N ILE A 1192 -2.21 -3.85 0.89
CA ILE A 1192 -3.70 -4.09 0.78
C ILE A 1192 -4.84 -3.02 0.88
N GLY A 1193 -5.63 -2.62 -0.13
CA GLY A 1193 -6.53 -1.43 0.01
C GLY A 1193 -8.08 -1.32 0.07
N ILE A 1194 -8.70 -0.31 0.72
CA ILE A 1194 -9.82 -0.61 1.66
C ILE A 1194 -10.68 0.60 2.26
N MET A 1195 -12.02 0.43 2.55
CA MET A 1195 -12.99 1.10 3.53
C MET A 1195 -14.14 0.28 4.28
N LEU A 1196 -14.35 0.37 5.62
CA LEU A 1196 -15.40 -0.24 6.53
C LEU A 1196 -15.40 0.39 7.96
N LYS A 1197 -16.24 -0.12 8.90
CA LYS A 1197 -16.52 0.34 10.29
C LYS A 1197 -15.72 -0.39 11.41
N LYS A 1198 -15.45 0.27 12.55
CA LYS A 1198 -14.51 -0.16 13.64
C LYS A 1198 -14.52 -1.64 14.11
N HIS A 1199 -15.63 -2.38 14.05
CA HIS A 1199 -15.64 -3.79 14.48
C HIS A 1199 -15.42 -4.77 13.33
N GLU A 1200 -15.91 -4.41 12.14
CA GLU A 1200 -15.60 -5.06 10.85
C GLU A 1200 -14.09 -5.00 10.64
N ILE A 1201 -13.53 -3.84 11.02
CA ILE A 1201 -12.16 -3.62 11.51
C ILE A 1201 -11.70 -4.72 12.49
N GLU A 1202 -11.80 -4.63 13.82
CA GLU A 1202 -10.88 -5.44 14.66
C GLU A 1202 -10.98 -6.97 14.48
N ALA A 1203 -12.18 -7.49 14.15
CA ALA A 1203 -12.44 -8.90 13.80
C ALA A 1203 -11.59 -9.42 12.64
N PHE A 1204 -11.01 -8.50 11.90
CA PHE A 1204 -10.33 -8.77 10.68
C PHE A 1204 -8.84 -8.79 10.88
N ALA A 1205 -8.22 -7.77 11.47
CA ALA A 1205 -6.78 -7.81 11.73
C ALA A 1205 -6.44 -9.17 12.37
N SER A 1206 -7.28 -9.63 13.29
CA SER A 1206 -7.29 -11.01 13.80
C SER A 1206 -7.26 -12.10 12.72
N LEU A 1207 -8.34 -12.34 11.97
CA LEU A 1207 -8.36 -13.49 11.03
C LEU A 1207 -7.53 -13.24 9.76
N PHE A 1208 -6.99 -12.04 9.61
CA PHE A 1208 -5.83 -11.83 8.78
C PHE A 1208 -4.67 -12.63 9.37
N ALA A 1209 -4.13 -12.21 10.53
CA ALA A 1209 -2.84 -12.70 11.03
C ALA A 1209 -2.85 -14.21 11.13
N SER A 1210 -3.93 -14.77 11.68
CA SER A 1210 -4.06 -16.22 11.80
C SER A 1210 -3.98 -16.96 10.46
N GLY A 1211 -4.24 -16.27 9.33
CA GLY A 1211 -3.97 -16.77 8.00
C GLY A 1211 -2.48 -17.10 7.80
N LEU A 1212 -1.57 -16.14 8.05
CA LEU A 1212 -0.11 -16.34 7.91
C LEU A 1212 0.41 -17.59 8.52
N GLU A 1213 -0.06 -17.85 9.73
CA GLU A 1213 0.62 -18.70 10.68
C GLU A 1213 0.48 -20.16 10.21
N ALA A 1214 -0.33 -20.38 9.16
CA ALA A 1214 -0.42 -21.58 8.35
C ALA A 1214 0.45 -21.60 7.05
N TYR A 1215 1.29 -20.60 6.72
CA TYR A 1215 1.89 -20.43 5.37
C TYR A 1215 3.43 -20.23 5.29
#